data_AF-A0A6P7JNS3-F1
#
_entry.id   AF-A0A6P7JNS3-F1
#
_cell.length_a   1.000
_cell.length_b   1.000
_cell.length_c   1.000
_cell.angle_alpha   90.00
_cell.angle_beta   90.00
_cell.angle_gamma   90.00
#
_symmetry.space_group_name_H-M   'P 1'
#
loop_
_entity.id
_entity.type
_entity.pdbx_description
1 polymer ?
#
loop_
_entity_poly.entity_id
_entity_poly.type
_entity_poly.pdbx_seq_one_letter_code
_entity_poly.pdbx_strand_id
1 'polypeptide(L)'
;MFPLQSLKSDEEAGSQKDSIQPHFPSKDNQQEQVELGVRGHHVLAAACDQLCLQQLHSEDVDTDLHGRVSIKDFKKALCGSAPISCSTPLRAADLQRALHRSKAELEERTARSTSPSLLTATVGQRVLSRLDDGSGCTSPERVVALWTEEGIRNSQDILQTLDFPLEERVCLTDLTLALDNELLVSGNGIHQAALISYKNEIQHLQEVAEQACRERDKVKADLDLADHRNLQLVREVDDRHASMETLNQSRIRDLELDFRDRLTALRSQWEQEREALLQQAEQERSALQGELQLLRGQESELQEELCSTTQENRRLEDELSSMKLQLAEAESSLSRLQRDLDQLLQDKFGSLDPSGSSLSHEERFSEIVKEYELQCRELQDRNDELSSELELLKSQRSNRKGGRSAGDGGGNNDIIDTSTLTWSDQHAESDSEDADMKRSSPPLVKKKLQPADKPALSSLDGASGPAVSIQTELALEQLKLKHNQDLQQLNIQLETQVNYYERSLELMRQSMEVERKDISQAFKLEISELEEQKSQAEQQVKQLKETLDKLQTQIQHGGAGWSNEQDRRVQRERAELEQNFAKEISNLVQRLSAEKDQLEAELKLKMDQEVMLVRTQLEEVRSENAALQERLSVLQQEVQNLEEDVNRKRRKLEEMEQEHERSREEEERLYKENSRYREEVLDLSSRNLQLSNDNAELSAHLRGDQESVRMLRERLATVSKEQDEEQMMLRRLQDAAAQQEREKQQLQASWTQERQLLERELSCCKDKLGREAELEAELSSVTLKLQWMEEDKAKLQRDAEDRNNKVEKLQQRVVSLESEAELLHSQLHAANQETLGHTQEVSELQRRLQDVHRQVEEMEAGLRKLMKEKEELRQALEEQEEQARITLQEETHTLRIQNQDLQQQLSDLQVQNLQVHKLTEEQQDLKTRLNEVEAARTQAQNQVVRADAALSVVQAQHLRQLQEVQQQTGCGFKEEVELLQAQLVEEQRRSQQLEETLRLQAQQSSSQISIKQDQYEKAMAALQQRSEDLETKLKALRLVLQEKVQQLKEQLVKNAKRSALLQDVYVENSELMKALQITEQRQKHAEKKSFQLEEKVAALHTLLREVVTASLAT
;
A
#
# COMPACT_ATOMS: atom_id res chain seq x y z
N MET A 1 -51.86 44.28 -8.61
CA MET A 1 -52.54 44.69 -9.85
C MET A 1 -51.70 44.16 -11.01
N PHE A 2 -52.30 43.55 -12.03
CA PHE A 2 -51.61 43.02 -13.23
C PHE A 2 -51.11 44.13 -14.17
N PRO A 3 -50.30 43.87 -15.22
CA PRO A 3 -49.40 42.72 -15.50
C PRO A 3 -48.00 43.16 -16.06
N LEU A 4 -47.30 42.24 -16.75
CA LEU A 4 -46.21 42.41 -17.75
C LEU A 4 -44.77 42.57 -17.20
N GLN A 5 -43.72 41.98 -17.78
CA GLN A 5 -43.57 40.97 -18.87
C GLN A 5 -42.23 40.21 -18.61
N SER A 6 -42.14 38.87 -18.73
CA SER A 6 -41.86 38.08 -19.98
C SER A 6 -40.47 38.33 -20.59
N LEU A 7 -39.65 37.35 -21.01
CA LEU A 7 -39.76 35.86 -21.13
C LEU A 7 -38.48 35.19 -20.57
N LYS A 8 -38.39 33.91 -20.16
CA LYS A 8 -39.12 32.63 -20.44
C LYS A 8 -38.66 31.85 -21.70
N SER A 9 -37.83 30.83 -21.46
CA SER A 9 -37.74 29.54 -22.19
C SER A 9 -37.20 28.53 -21.17
N ASP A 10 -37.89 27.48 -20.69
CA ASP A 10 -38.76 26.44 -21.31
C ASP A 10 -37.92 25.33 -21.96
N GLU A 11 -38.16 24.02 -21.75
CA GLU A 11 -39.14 23.24 -20.92
C GLU A 11 -38.40 21.96 -20.45
N GLU A 12 -38.69 21.27 -19.33
CA GLU A 12 -39.90 20.48 -18.95
C GLU A 12 -40.29 19.39 -19.98
N ALA A 13 -40.81 18.20 -19.63
CA ALA A 13 -41.10 17.54 -18.34
C ALA A 13 -40.61 16.05 -18.44
N GLY A 14 -40.60 15.16 -17.45
CA GLY A 14 -41.48 14.93 -16.30
C GLY A 14 -42.22 13.59 -16.49
N SER A 15 -42.24 12.71 -15.48
CA SER A 15 -43.01 11.46 -15.50
C SER A 15 -43.31 10.93 -14.10
N GLN A 16 -44.56 10.52 -13.88
CA GLN A 16 -45.02 9.87 -12.64
C GLN A 16 -45.13 8.36 -12.83
N LYS A 17 -45.39 7.65 -11.72
CA LYS A 17 -45.61 6.20 -11.67
C LYS A 17 -46.78 5.77 -12.58
N ASP A 18 -46.65 4.59 -13.18
CA ASP A 18 -47.67 3.55 -12.95
C ASP A 18 -47.08 2.13 -13.04
N SER A 19 -47.85 1.10 -12.64
CA SER A 19 -47.35 -0.24 -12.31
C SER A 19 -47.90 -1.37 -13.20
N ILE A 20 -47.03 -2.20 -13.79
CA ILE A 20 -47.37 -3.52 -14.36
C ILE A 20 -46.33 -4.57 -13.93
N GLN A 21 -46.80 -5.77 -13.58
CA GLN A 21 -45.99 -6.93 -13.16
C GLN A 21 -45.37 -7.70 -14.35
N PRO A 22 -44.61 -8.78 -14.09
CA PRO A 22 -45.30 -10.07 -14.24
C PRO A 22 -45.07 -11.08 -13.09
N HIS A 23 -46.20 -11.60 -12.61
CA HIS A 23 -46.45 -12.88 -11.93
C HIS A 23 -45.28 -13.83 -11.59
N PHE A 24 -45.21 -14.20 -10.29
CA PHE A 24 -44.95 -15.58 -9.88
C PHE A 24 -46.16 -16.49 -10.23
N PRO A 25 -45.94 -17.80 -10.31
CA PRO A 25 -46.58 -18.64 -9.30
C PRO A 25 -45.63 -19.61 -8.58
N SER A 26 -45.94 -19.88 -7.32
CA SER A 26 -45.41 -20.99 -6.52
C SER A 26 -46.57 -21.93 -6.12
N LYS A 27 -46.24 -23.08 -5.49
CA LYS A 27 -47.10 -24.23 -5.07
C LYS A 27 -47.09 -25.44 -6.01
N ASP A 28 -47.14 -26.69 -5.52
CA ASP A 28 -46.97 -27.21 -4.15
C ASP A 28 -46.46 -28.68 -4.21
N ASN A 29 -46.06 -29.26 -3.06
CA ASN A 29 -45.50 -30.61 -2.94
C ASN A 29 -46.38 -31.78 -3.46
N GLN A 30 -45.77 -32.77 -4.13
CA GLN A 30 -45.74 -34.17 -3.64
C GLN A 30 -44.78 -35.13 -4.40
N GLN A 31 -43.94 -35.80 -3.61
CA GLN A 31 -43.32 -37.15 -3.71
C GLN A 31 -42.82 -37.82 -5.03
N GLU A 32 -41.69 -38.52 -4.84
CA GLU A 32 -41.20 -39.77 -5.46
C GLU A 32 -40.52 -39.81 -6.85
N GLN A 33 -39.18 -39.91 -6.78
CA GLN A 33 -38.25 -40.85 -7.46
C GLN A 33 -38.17 -40.97 -9.00
N VAL A 34 -36.92 -41.09 -9.49
CA VAL A 34 -36.50 -41.40 -10.89
C VAL A 34 -36.83 -40.22 -11.86
N GLU A 35 -36.01 -39.79 -12.83
CA GLU A 35 -35.10 -40.50 -13.73
C GLU A 35 -33.97 -39.59 -14.31
N LEU A 36 -32.74 -40.13 -14.46
CA LEU A 36 -31.60 -39.45 -15.10
C LEU A 36 -31.53 -39.82 -16.61
N GLY A 37 -32.35 -39.14 -17.42
CA GLY A 37 -32.64 -39.53 -18.81
C GLY A 37 -32.12 -38.62 -19.94
N VAL A 38 -32.52 -37.34 -20.00
CA VAL A 38 -32.60 -36.60 -21.29
C VAL A 38 -31.85 -35.26 -21.31
N ARG A 39 -30.54 -35.28 -21.62
CA ARG A 39 -29.77 -34.08 -22.05
C ARG A 39 -28.70 -34.30 -23.15
N GLY A 40 -28.56 -35.50 -23.69
CA GLY A 40 -27.54 -35.78 -24.73
C GLY A 40 -27.88 -35.26 -26.14
N HIS A 41 -29.16 -35.24 -26.51
CA HIS A 41 -29.56 -35.17 -27.92
C HIS A 41 -29.35 -33.81 -28.61
N HIS A 42 -29.46 -32.70 -27.86
CA HIS A 42 -29.33 -31.35 -28.42
C HIS A 42 -27.87 -30.94 -28.71
N VAL A 43 -26.89 -31.55 -28.03
CA VAL A 43 -25.46 -31.24 -28.24
C VAL A 43 -24.96 -31.87 -29.54
N LEU A 44 -25.42 -33.07 -29.86
CA LEU A 44 -25.05 -33.78 -31.10
C LEU A 44 -25.61 -33.11 -32.37
N ALA A 45 -26.84 -32.59 -32.33
CA ALA A 45 -27.41 -31.86 -33.47
C ALA A 45 -26.58 -30.61 -33.83
N ALA A 46 -26.27 -29.77 -32.83
CA ALA A 46 -25.49 -28.55 -33.02
C ALA A 46 -24.04 -28.82 -33.51
N ALA A 47 -23.46 -29.97 -33.14
CA ALA A 47 -22.13 -30.37 -33.61
C ALA A 47 -22.11 -30.82 -35.09
N CYS A 48 -23.20 -31.39 -35.60
CA CYS A 48 -23.30 -31.79 -37.00
C CYS A 48 -23.44 -30.59 -37.95
N ASP A 49 -24.22 -29.57 -37.57
CA ASP A 49 -24.41 -28.36 -38.38
C ASP A 49 -23.10 -27.57 -38.59
N GLN A 50 -22.13 -27.70 -37.67
CA GLN A 50 -20.81 -27.06 -37.78
C GLN A 50 -19.80 -27.83 -38.66
N LEU A 51 -20.16 -29.00 -39.20
CA LEU A 51 -19.25 -29.87 -39.97
C LEU A 51 -19.69 -30.16 -41.41
N CYS A 52 -20.81 -29.59 -41.87
CA CYS A 52 -21.24 -29.57 -43.28
C CYS A 52 -21.32 -30.94 -44.01
N LEU A 53 -21.54 -32.04 -43.27
CA LEU A 53 -21.73 -33.38 -43.85
C LEU A 53 -23.20 -33.62 -44.24
N GLN A 54 -23.61 -33.08 -45.39
CA GLN A 54 -24.77 -33.63 -46.10
C GLN A 54 -24.44 -35.01 -46.68
N GLN A 55 -25.44 -35.90 -46.67
CA GLN A 55 -25.38 -37.31 -47.11
C GLN A 55 -24.63 -38.28 -46.18
N LEU A 56 -25.40 -38.98 -45.34
CA LEU A 56 -25.55 -40.44 -45.41
C LEU A 56 -26.91 -40.84 -44.81
N HIS A 57 -27.41 -42.05 -45.12
CA HIS A 57 -28.80 -42.42 -44.87
C HIS A 57 -29.03 -43.02 -43.47
N SER A 58 -30.27 -42.92 -42.98
CA SER A 58 -30.69 -43.29 -41.62
C SER A 58 -31.29 -44.70 -41.56
N GLU A 59 -30.46 -45.73 -41.76
CA GLU A 59 -30.75 -47.14 -41.49
C GLU A 59 -29.48 -47.83 -40.94
N ASP A 60 -29.61 -48.99 -40.29
CA ASP A 60 -28.54 -49.76 -39.62
C ASP A 60 -27.92 -49.19 -38.31
N VAL A 61 -28.76 -48.82 -37.33
CA VAL A 61 -28.38 -48.86 -35.90
C VAL A 61 -29.50 -49.50 -35.07
N ASP A 62 -29.26 -50.73 -34.60
CA ASP A 62 -30.16 -51.42 -33.65
C ASP A 62 -30.20 -50.68 -32.31
N THR A 63 -31.37 -50.58 -31.67
CA THR A 63 -31.58 -49.73 -30.49
C THR A 63 -32.04 -50.50 -29.25
N ASP A 64 -31.17 -50.54 -28.24
CA ASP A 64 -31.54 -51.03 -26.90
C ASP A 64 -32.58 -50.11 -26.24
N LEU A 65 -33.46 -50.73 -25.43
CA LEU A 65 -34.72 -50.20 -24.87
C LEU A 65 -34.65 -48.94 -23.97
N HIS A 66 -33.50 -48.26 -23.87
CA HIS A 66 -33.33 -47.01 -23.12
C HIS A 66 -32.67 -45.87 -23.92
N GLY A 67 -32.65 -45.95 -25.26
CA GLY A 67 -32.42 -44.78 -26.13
C GLY A 67 -31.05 -44.10 -26.00
N ARG A 68 -30.02 -44.82 -25.55
CA ARG A 68 -28.65 -44.32 -25.43
C ARG A 68 -27.72 -45.08 -26.38
N VAL A 69 -27.34 -44.43 -27.48
CA VAL A 69 -26.30 -44.94 -28.39
C VAL A 69 -24.98 -45.05 -27.64
N SER A 70 -24.40 -46.24 -27.63
CA SER A 70 -23.12 -46.49 -26.96
C SER A 70 -21.95 -45.91 -27.76
N ILE A 71 -20.93 -45.42 -27.04
CA ILE A 71 -19.68 -44.90 -27.63
C ILE A 71 -18.97 -45.97 -28.47
N LYS A 72 -19.20 -47.27 -28.20
CA LYS A 72 -18.71 -48.36 -29.05
C LYS A 72 -19.34 -48.38 -30.45
N ASP A 73 -20.61 -48.01 -30.58
CA ASP A 73 -21.37 -48.15 -31.81
C ASP A 73 -21.32 -46.86 -32.64
N PHE A 74 -21.24 -45.69 -31.99
CA PHE A 74 -20.77 -44.45 -32.62
C PHE A 74 -19.39 -44.65 -33.26
N LYS A 75 -18.49 -45.42 -32.60
CA LYS A 75 -17.17 -45.80 -33.13
C LYS A 75 -17.21 -46.90 -34.20
N LYS A 76 -18.33 -47.61 -34.40
CA LYS A 76 -18.52 -48.49 -35.59
C LYS A 76 -18.96 -47.66 -36.79
N ALA A 77 -19.93 -46.77 -36.63
CA ALA A 77 -20.44 -45.92 -37.71
C ALA A 77 -19.31 -45.07 -38.34
N LEU A 78 -18.43 -44.51 -37.51
CA LEU A 78 -17.23 -43.78 -37.94
C LEU A 78 -16.11 -44.62 -38.57
N CYS A 79 -16.27 -45.95 -38.69
CA CYS A 79 -15.31 -46.85 -39.34
C CYS A 79 -15.89 -47.54 -40.60
N GLY A 80 -17.01 -47.02 -41.13
CA GLY A 80 -17.72 -47.56 -42.29
C GLY A 80 -17.21 -47.12 -43.67
N SER A 81 -15.97 -46.63 -43.81
CA SER A 81 -15.40 -46.23 -45.11
C SER A 81 -13.87 -46.40 -45.15
N ALA A 82 -13.32 -46.52 -46.37
CA ALA A 82 -11.95 -46.99 -46.60
C ALA A 82 -10.86 -45.97 -46.19
N PRO A 83 -9.68 -46.43 -45.72
CA PRO A 83 -8.64 -45.56 -45.18
C PRO A 83 -7.84 -44.83 -46.28
N ILE A 84 -7.71 -43.51 -46.14
CA ILE A 84 -6.62 -42.75 -46.74
C ILE A 84 -5.36 -42.99 -45.88
N SER A 85 -4.23 -43.29 -46.51
CA SER A 85 -3.04 -43.79 -45.82
C SER A 85 -2.26 -42.69 -45.08
N CYS A 86 -2.34 -42.71 -43.74
CA CYS A 86 -1.40 -42.00 -42.86
C CYS A 86 -0.44 -43.01 -42.22
N SER A 87 0.84 -42.93 -42.55
CA SER A 87 1.82 -43.98 -42.26
C SER A 87 2.55 -43.82 -40.91
N THR A 88 2.09 -44.52 -39.88
CA THR A 88 2.92 -45.48 -39.11
C THR A 88 2.09 -46.28 -38.09
N PRO A 89 2.26 -47.61 -38.00
CA PRO A 89 1.54 -48.43 -37.03
C PRO A 89 2.28 -48.51 -35.68
N LEU A 90 1.53 -48.54 -34.57
CA LEU A 90 2.08 -48.77 -33.23
C LEU A 90 1.19 -49.72 -32.41
N ARG A 91 1.59 -50.99 -32.35
CA ARG A 91 1.32 -52.02 -31.33
C ARG A 91 2.07 -53.28 -31.74
N ALA A 92 2.48 -54.20 -30.88
CA ALA A 92 2.78 -54.28 -29.45
C ALA A 92 3.11 -55.77 -29.25
N ALA A 93 3.96 -56.13 -28.28
CA ALA A 93 4.31 -57.52 -28.04
C ALA A 93 3.20 -58.29 -27.30
N ASP A 94 3.43 -59.59 -27.15
CA ASP A 94 2.77 -60.52 -26.24
C ASP A 94 1.30 -60.87 -26.50
N LEU A 95 1.10 -61.92 -27.31
CA LEU A 95 0.49 -63.16 -26.80
C LEU A 95 0.97 -64.39 -27.59
N GLN A 96 1.07 -65.54 -26.93
CA GLN A 96 1.67 -66.77 -27.46
C GLN A 96 0.63 -67.78 -27.98
N ARG A 97 1.05 -68.62 -28.95
CA ARG A 97 0.36 -69.82 -29.51
C ARG A 97 -0.83 -69.45 -30.43
N ALA A 98 -1.05 -70.09 -31.58
CA ALA A 98 -0.61 -71.42 -32.04
C ALA A 98 -0.30 -71.47 -33.56
N LEU A 99 0.14 -72.65 -34.05
CA LEU A 99 0.49 -72.91 -35.45
C LEU A 99 -0.74 -73.22 -36.35
N HIS A 100 -0.47 -73.24 -37.67
CA HIS A 100 -1.24 -73.86 -38.77
C HIS A 100 -2.45 -73.10 -39.33
N ARG A 101 -2.26 -72.46 -40.50
CA ARG A 101 -2.53 -73.14 -41.79
C ARG A 101 -1.68 -72.53 -42.91
N SER A 102 -1.79 -73.10 -44.12
CA SER A 102 -0.78 -72.97 -45.19
C SER A 102 -1.32 -72.42 -46.50
N LYS A 103 -0.51 -71.58 -47.14
CA LYS A 103 -0.19 -71.62 -48.59
C LYS A 103 -1.36 -71.48 -49.59
N ALA A 104 -1.62 -70.24 -50.01
CA ALA A 104 -1.87 -69.88 -51.41
C ALA A 104 -1.65 -68.36 -51.60
N GLU A 105 -1.28 -67.96 -52.82
CA GLU A 105 -1.52 -66.64 -53.45
C GLU A 105 -1.30 -65.37 -52.60
N LEU A 106 -0.10 -64.78 -52.70
CA LEU A 106 0.11 -63.44 -53.31
C LEU A 106 1.62 -63.12 -53.42
N GLU A 107 2.28 -63.54 -54.49
CA GLU A 107 3.60 -62.98 -54.85
C GLU A 107 3.40 -61.63 -55.52
N GLU A 108 3.38 -60.58 -54.71
CA GLU A 108 3.19 -59.21 -55.19
C GLU A 108 4.45 -58.69 -55.92
N ARG A 109 4.25 -58.24 -57.16
CA ARG A 109 5.30 -57.81 -58.09
C ARG A 109 6.16 -56.71 -57.47
N THR A 110 7.40 -57.02 -57.09
CA THR A 110 8.36 -56.01 -56.62
C THR A 110 9.00 -55.27 -57.81
N ALA A 111 8.17 -54.57 -58.59
CA ALA A 111 8.60 -53.71 -59.67
C ALA A 111 9.10 -52.37 -59.12
N ARG A 112 10.32 -52.35 -58.55
CA ARG A 112 11.01 -51.09 -58.25
C ARG A 112 11.69 -50.60 -59.51
N SER A 113 11.11 -49.57 -60.13
CA SER A 113 11.79 -48.77 -61.16
C SER A 113 13.01 -48.09 -60.54
N THR A 114 14.20 -48.57 -60.89
CA THR A 114 15.48 -47.93 -60.55
C THR A 114 16.12 -47.40 -61.82
N SER A 115 16.09 -46.08 -61.99
CA SER A 115 16.63 -45.40 -63.18
C SER A 115 18.11 -45.76 -63.43
N PRO A 116 18.50 -46.11 -64.66
CA PRO A 116 19.89 -46.46 -64.95
C PRO A 116 20.82 -45.24 -64.82
N SER A 117 21.96 -45.43 -64.16
CA SER A 117 22.91 -44.35 -63.86
C SER A 117 23.70 -43.92 -65.11
N LEU A 118 23.70 -42.62 -65.41
CA LEU A 118 24.34 -42.01 -66.60
C LEU A 118 25.89 -42.00 -66.59
N LEU A 119 26.56 -42.84 -65.80
CA LEU A 119 28.01 -42.80 -65.57
C LEU A 119 28.72 -44.16 -65.73
N THR A 120 28.31 -44.94 -66.73
CA THR A 120 29.07 -46.13 -67.20
C THR A 120 29.40 -46.01 -68.68
N ALA A 121 30.17 -44.98 -69.05
CA ALA A 121 30.66 -44.75 -70.40
C ALA A 121 31.86 -45.66 -70.74
N THR A 122 31.66 -46.97 -70.66
CA THR A 122 32.59 -48.00 -71.19
C THR A 122 31.92 -48.71 -72.36
N VAL A 123 32.60 -48.74 -73.51
CA VAL A 123 32.04 -49.25 -74.77
C VAL A 123 31.69 -50.73 -74.66
N GLY A 124 30.50 -51.06 -75.12
CA GLY A 124 29.85 -52.37 -74.97
C GLY A 124 28.35 -52.13 -74.98
N GLN A 125 27.78 -52.00 -76.17
CA GLN A 125 26.36 -51.74 -76.33
C GLN A 125 25.60 -52.95 -75.75
N ARG A 126 24.57 -52.71 -74.92
CA ARG A 126 23.68 -53.77 -74.45
C ARG A 126 22.42 -53.72 -75.30
N VAL A 127 22.29 -54.72 -76.17
CA VAL A 127 21.13 -54.89 -77.02
C VAL A 127 20.28 -56.01 -76.43
N LEU A 128 18.97 -56.00 -76.71
CA LEU A 128 17.99 -56.95 -76.19
C LEU A 128 17.63 -56.72 -74.70
N SER A 129 17.69 -55.49 -74.20
CA SER A 129 17.18 -55.15 -72.85
C SER A 129 15.69 -55.48 -72.70
N ARG A 130 14.91 -55.43 -73.80
CA ARG A 130 13.52 -55.92 -73.89
C ARG A 130 13.36 -57.42 -73.56
N LEU A 131 14.45 -58.20 -73.62
CA LEU A 131 14.48 -59.62 -73.23
C LEU A 131 15.08 -59.88 -71.84
N ASP A 132 15.66 -58.86 -71.20
CA ASP A 132 16.19 -58.95 -69.85
C ASP A 132 15.03 -58.91 -68.83
N ASP A 133 15.06 -59.81 -67.85
CA ASP A 133 14.15 -59.85 -66.71
C ASP A 133 14.78 -59.24 -65.43
N GLY A 134 15.97 -58.65 -65.57
CA GLY A 134 16.84 -58.20 -64.50
C GLY A 134 17.97 -59.17 -64.17
N SER A 135 18.04 -60.34 -64.83
CA SER A 135 19.11 -61.33 -64.65
C SER A 135 20.25 -61.27 -65.68
N GLY A 136 20.18 -60.37 -66.67
CA GLY A 136 21.21 -60.20 -67.72
C GLY A 136 21.30 -61.36 -68.72
N CYS A 137 20.42 -62.36 -68.59
CA CYS A 137 20.35 -63.55 -69.43
C CYS A 137 18.89 -63.78 -69.85
N THR A 138 18.68 -64.43 -70.99
CA THR A 138 17.34 -64.81 -71.45
C THR A 138 17.35 -66.23 -72.01
N SER A 139 16.19 -66.83 -72.28
CA SER A 139 16.14 -68.18 -72.85
C SER A 139 16.31 -68.14 -74.39
N PRO A 140 16.94 -69.15 -75.03
CA PRO A 140 17.18 -69.16 -76.47
C PRO A 140 15.89 -68.95 -77.28
N GLU A 141 14.77 -69.52 -76.82
CA GLU A 141 13.47 -69.41 -77.46
C GLU A 141 12.93 -67.97 -77.45
N ARG A 142 13.26 -67.15 -76.44
CA ARG A 142 12.87 -65.72 -76.40
C ARG A 142 13.67 -64.89 -77.41
N VAL A 143 14.95 -65.21 -77.63
CA VAL A 143 15.77 -64.58 -78.68
C VAL A 143 15.27 -65.01 -80.06
N VAL A 144 15.09 -66.33 -80.26
CA VAL A 144 14.54 -66.92 -81.48
C VAL A 144 13.19 -66.31 -81.82
N ALA A 145 12.27 -66.19 -80.85
CA ALA A 145 10.96 -65.57 -81.02
C ALA A 145 11.08 -64.11 -81.49
N LEU A 146 11.79 -63.25 -80.76
CA LEU A 146 11.94 -61.83 -81.09
C LEU A 146 12.60 -61.63 -82.47
N TRP A 147 13.55 -62.48 -82.86
CA TRP A 147 14.13 -62.45 -84.19
C TRP A 147 13.14 -62.95 -85.28
N THR A 148 12.32 -63.97 -85.02
CA THR A 148 11.28 -64.41 -85.97
C THR A 148 10.13 -63.41 -86.12
N GLU A 149 9.74 -62.70 -85.06
CA GLU A 149 8.72 -61.64 -85.08
C GLU A 149 9.13 -60.52 -86.05
N GLU A 150 10.41 -60.17 -86.06
CA GLU A 150 11.03 -59.20 -86.97
C GLU A 150 11.44 -59.81 -88.34
N GLY A 151 11.10 -61.08 -88.59
CA GLY A 151 11.20 -61.73 -89.90
C GLY A 151 12.46 -62.56 -90.16
N ILE A 152 13.35 -62.72 -89.19
CA ILE A 152 14.55 -63.58 -89.31
C ILE A 152 14.16 -65.04 -89.12
N ARG A 153 14.09 -65.81 -90.21
CA ARG A 153 13.57 -67.20 -90.21
C ARG A 153 14.58 -68.26 -89.81
N ASN A 154 15.87 -67.92 -89.83
CA ASN A 154 17.01 -68.78 -89.49
C ASN A 154 17.64 -68.37 -88.13
N SER A 155 16.84 -67.84 -87.21
CA SER A 155 17.29 -67.32 -85.92
C SER A 155 17.93 -68.40 -85.02
N GLN A 156 17.43 -69.62 -85.07
CA GLN A 156 18.02 -70.78 -84.38
C GLN A 156 19.39 -71.16 -84.98
N ASP A 157 19.50 -71.17 -86.31
CA ASP A 157 20.77 -71.42 -87.00
C ASP A 157 21.80 -70.32 -86.69
N ILE A 158 21.36 -69.06 -86.54
CA ILE A 158 22.22 -67.92 -86.18
C ILE A 158 22.78 -68.07 -84.76
N LEU A 159 21.96 -68.43 -83.76
CA LEU A 159 22.47 -68.71 -82.40
C LEU A 159 23.49 -69.85 -82.41
N GLN A 160 23.22 -70.92 -83.14
CA GLN A 160 24.14 -72.06 -83.25
C GLN A 160 25.42 -71.73 -84.03
N THR A 161 25.37 -70.80 -84.99
CA THR A 161 26.55 -70.29 -85.72
C THR A 161 27.41 -69.37 -84.86
N LEU A 162 26.84 -68.76 -83.82
CA LEU A 162 27.53 -67.95 -82.82
C LEU A 162 27.98 -68.76 -81.59
N ASP A 163 28.04 -70.10 -81.71
CA ASP A 163 28.41 -71.06 -80.65
C ASP A 163 27.57 -70.99 -79.35
N PHE A 164 26.36 -70.42 -79.38
CA PHE A 164 25.45 -70.42 -78.22
C PHE A 164 24.64 -71.73 -78.11
N PRO A 165 24.51 -72.32 -76.91
CA PRO A 165 23.65 -73.49 -76.69
C PRO A 165 22.16 -73.12 -76.87
N LEU A 166 21.37 -74.09 -77.32
CA LEU A 166 19.94 -73.91 -77.59
C LEU A 166 19.04 -74.38 -76.43
N GLU A 167 19.66 -74.98 -75.41
CA GLU A 167 19.02 -75.58 -74.22
C GLU A 167 19.34 -74.83 -72.91
N GLU A 168 20.35 -73.96 -72.89
CA GLU A 168 20.77 -73.18 -71.71
C GLU A 168 20.49 -71.68 -71.90
N ARG A 169 20.49 -70.89 -70.81
CA ARG A 169 20.19 -69.45 -70.90
C ARG A 169 21.32 -68.68 -71.59
N VAL A 170 20.98 -67.92 -72.62
CA VAL A 170 21.91 -67.06 -73.35
C VAL A 170 22.20 -65.80 -72.54
N CYS A 171 23.47 -65.47 -72.33
CA CYS A 171 23.87 -64.21 -71.71
C CYS A 171 23.73 -63.05 -72.71
N LEU A 172 23.03 -61.98 -72.35
CA LEU A 172 22.67 -60.91 -73.29
C LEU A 172 23.85 -60.00 -73.63
N THR A 173 24.81 -59.82 -72.71
CA THR A 173 26.08 -59.12 -73.00
C THR A 173 26.88 -59.88 -74.05
N ASP A 174 27.02 -61.18 -73.86
CA ASP A 174 27.92 -62.01 -74.64
C ASP A 174 27.35 -62.25 -76.03
N LEU A 175 26.02 -62.43 -76.12
CA LEU A 175 25.29 -62.44 -77.38
C LEU A 175 25.44 -61.10 -78.14
N THR A 176 25.36 -59.96 -77.44
CA THR A 176 25.56 -58.66 -78.11
C THR A 176 26.99 -58.50 -78.62
N LEU A 177 27.99 -58.88 -77.84
CA LEU A 177 29.39 -58.87 -78.27
C LEU A 177 29.63 -59.80 -79.47
N ALA A 178 28.97 -60.95 -79.53
CA ALA A 178 29.04 -61.85 -80.68
C ALA A 178 28.39 -61.24 -81.94
N LEU A 179 27.25 -60.58 -81.81
CA LEU A 179 26.59 -59.83 -82.90
C LEU A 179 27.44 -58.65 -83.39
N ASP A 180 28.06 -57.90 -82.49
CA ASP A 180 28.92 -56.75 -82.81
C ASP A 180 30.19 -57.19 -83.55
N ASN A 181 30.83 -58.29 -83.10
CA ASN A 181 32.00 -58.85 -83.77
C ASN A 181 31.66 -59.32 -85.20
N GLU A 182 30.53 -59.99 -85.40
CA GLU A 182 30.11 -60.42 -86.75
C GLU A 182 29.69 -59.24 -87.65
N LEU A 183 29.09 -58.19 -87.08
CA LEU A 183 28.78 -56.93 -87.80
C LEU A 183 30.04 -56.22 -88.33
N LEU A 184 31.22 -56.53 -87.77
CA LEU A 184 32.51 -56.03 -88.25
C LEU A 184 33.21 -56.96 -89.26
N VAL A 185 32.75 -58.20 -89.43
CA VAL A 185 33.54 -59.27 -90.10
C VAL A 185 32.83 -60.00 -91.25
N SER A 186 31.53 -60.38 -91.16
CA SER A 186 30.92 -61.24 -92.19
C SER A 186 29.47 -60.88 -92.59
N GLY A 187 29.27 -60.52 -93.86
CA GLY A 187 28.00 -60.02 -94.42
C GLY A 187 26.90 -61.06 -94.65
N ASN A 188 26.62 -61.90 -93.66
CA ASN A 188 25.56 -62.92 -93.65
C ASN A 188 24.38 -62.51 -92.75
N GLY A 189 23.38 -63.39 -92.60
CA GLY A 189 22.15 -63.13 -91.82
C GLY A 189 22.34 -62.70 -90.36
N ILE A 190 23.53 -62.89 -89.79
CA ILE A 190 23.92 -62.38 -88.47
C ILE A 190 23.89 -60.84 -88.43
N HIS A 191 24.31 -60.16 -89.50
CA HIS A 191 24.15 -58.70 -89.63
C HIS A 191 22.68 -58.26 -89.54
N GLN A 192 21.78 -59.04 -90.13
CA GLN A 192 20.34 -58.74 -90.07
C GLN A 192 19.80 -58.93 -88.65
N ALA A 193 20.25 -59.97 -87.92
CA ALA A 193 19.95 -60.14 -86.51
C ALA A 193 20.48 -59.00 -85.64
N ALA A 194 21.73 -58.58 -85.84
CA ALA A 194 22.34 -57.45 -85.13
C ALA A 194 21.54 -56.16 -85.35
N LEU A 195 21.35 -55.73 -86.61
CA LEU A 195 20.65 -54.49 -86.96
C LEU A 195 19.18 -54.46 -86.47
N ILE A 196 18.48 -55.59 -86.53
CA ILE A 196 17.11 -55.72 -86.01
C ILE A 196 17.09 -55.64 -84.48
N SER A 197 18.07 -56.25 -83.81
CA SER A 197 18.21 -56.17 -82.35
C SER A 197 18.47 -54.72 -81.93
N TYR A 198 19.37 -54.01 -82.62
CA TYR A 198 19.63 -52.58 -82.41
C TYR A 198 18.40 -51.70 -82.64
N LYS A 199 17.63 -51.93 -83.72
CA LYS A 199 16.35 -51.27 -83.97
C LYS A 199 15.39 -51.45 -82.79
N ASN A 200 15.23 -52.68 -82.32
CA ASN A 200 14.28 -53.01 -81.25
C ASN A 200 14.72 -52.45 -79.89
N GLU A 201 16.03 -52.38 -79.65
CA GLU A 201 16.59 -51.72 -78.47
C GLU A 201 16.27 -50.23 -78.45
N ILE A 202 16.49 -49.52 -79.57
CA ILE A 202 16.18 -48.09 -79.70
C ILE A 202 14.68 -47.83 -79.48
N GLN A 203 13.81 -48.68 -80.03
CA GLN A 203 12.35 -48.57 -79.85
C GLN A 203 11.93 -48.81 -78.39
N HIS A 204 12.45 -49.85 -77.74
CA HIS A 204 12.18 -50.14 -76.32
C HIS A 204 12.64 -49.00 -75.40
N LEU A 205 13.85 -48.47 -75.61
CA LEU A 205 14.38 -47.36 -74.82
C LEU A 205 13.60 -46.06 -75.03
N GLN A 206 13.02 -45.84 -76.22
CA GLN A 206 12.10 -44.71 -76.47
C GLN A 206 10.80 -44.86 -75.67
N GLU A 207 10.15 -46.03 -75.72
CA GLU A 207 8.92 -46.30 -74.96
C GLU A 207 9.12 -46.13 -73.44
N VAL A 208 10.23 -46.66 -72.91
CA VAL A 208 10.60 -46.52 -71.49
C VAL A 208 10.91 -45.06 -71.12
N ALA A 209 11.63 -44.31 -71.97
CA ALA A 209 11.92 -42.90 -71.73
C ALA A 209 10.67 -42.01 -71.75
N GLU A 210 9.72 -42.28 -72.66
CA GLU A 210 8.43 -41.58 -72.67
C GLU A 210 7.61 -41.91 -71.41
N GLN A 211 7.57 -43.18 -70.99
CA GLN A 211 6.86 -43.58 -69.78
C GLN A 211 7.44 -42.92 -68.53
N ALA A 212 8.78 -42.91 -68.39
CA ALA A 212 9.46 -42.19 -67.31
C ALA A 212 9.17 -40.67 -67.33
N CYS A 213 9.00 -40.06 -68.52
CA CYS A 213 8.56 -38.67 -68.63
C CYS A 213 7.11 -38.46 -68.16
N ARG A 214 6.19 -39.35 -68.54
CA ARG A 214 4.78 -39.33 -68.09
C ARG A 214 4.67 -39.46 -66.57
N GLU A 215 5.43 -40.38 -65.98
CA GLU A 215 5.47 -40.58 -64.52
C GLU A 215 6.09 -39.37 -63.80
N ARG A 216 7.22 -38.84 -64.29
CA ARG A 216 7.84 -37.61 -63.78
C ARG A 216 6.86 -36.44 -63.79
N ASP A 217 6.18 -36.19 -64.91
CA ASP A 217 5.33 -35.01 -65.05
C ASP A 217 4.00 -35.17 -64.30
N LYS A 218 3.52 -36.40 -64.09
CA LYS A 218 2.47 -36.67 -63.10
C LYS A 218 2.93 -36.35 -61.68
N VAL A 219 4.10 -36.84 -61.26
CA VAL A 219 4.64 -36.59 -59.90
C VAL A 219 4.89 -35.10 -59.66
N LYS A 220 5.29 -34.33 -60.69
CA LYS A 220 5.32 -32.86 -60.61
C LYS A 220 3.94 -32.27 -60.37
N ALA A 221 2.92 -32.64 -61.17
CA ALA A 221 1.57 -32.11 -60.99
C ALA A 221 0.95 -32.49 -59.63
N ASP A 222 1.22 -33.70 -59.14
CA ASP A 222 0.81 -34.16 -57.81
C ASP A 222 1.54 -33.37 -56.69
N LEU A 223 2.82 -33.02 -56.87
CA LEU A 223 3.60 -32.15 -55.97
C LEU A 223 3.12 -30.69 -56.02
N ASP A 224 2.94 -30.11 -57.21
CA ASP A 224 2.42 -28.75 -57.40
C ASP A 224 1.06 -28.60 -56.69
N LEU A 225 0.18 -29.60 -56.81
CA LEU A 225 -1.12 -29.62 -56.13
C LEU A 225 -0.98 -29.72 -54.60
N ALA A 226 -0.01 -30.51 -54.10
CA ALA A 226 0.29 -30.59 -52.67
C ALA A 226 0.82 -29.25 -52.14
N ASP A 227 1.71 -28.58 -52.86
CA ASP A 227 2.26 -27.28 -52.46
C ASP A 227 1.22 -26.16 -52.53
N HIS A 228 0.33 -26.15 -53.53
CA HIS A 228 -0.83 -25.25 -53.54
C HIS A 228 -1.72 -25.46 -52.30
N ARG A 229 -1.93 -26.71 -51.87
CA ARG A 229 -2.70 -27.02 -50.65
C ARG A 229 -1.95 -26.63 -49.37
N ASN A 230 -0.63 -26.82 -49.32
CA ASN A 230 0.21 -26.37 -48.20
C ASN A 230 0.15 -24.85 -48.06
N LEU A 231 0.27 -24.11 -49.17
CA LEU A 231 0.15 -22.64 -49.20
C LEU A 231 -1.24 -22.15 -48.81
N GLN A 232 -2.31 -22.89 -49.14
CA GLN A 232 -3.66 -22.60 -48.63
C GLN A 232 -3.74 -22.79 -47.12
N LEU A 233 -3.22 -23.90 -46.58
CA LEU A 233 -3.21 -24.18 -45.14
C LEU A 233 -2.39 -23.16 -44.34
N VAL A 234 -1.24 -22.70 -44.87
CA VAL A 234 -0.44 -21.62 -44.26
C VAL A 234 -1.25 -20.32 -44.17
N ARG A 235 -1.86 -19.87 -45.28
CA ARG A 235 -2.72 -18.67 -45.28
C ARG A 235 -3.90 -18.81 -44.32
N GLU A 236 -4.54 -19.98 -44.30
CA GLU A 236 -5.62 -20.31 -43.36
C GLU A 236 -5.18 -20.29 -41.88
N VAL A 237 -3.89 -20.53 -41.60
CA VAL A 237 -3.31 -20.39 -40.27
C VAL A 237 -2.97 -18.93 -39.98
N ASP A 238 -2.39 -18.20 -40.92
CA ASP A 238 -2.06 -16.78 -40.80
C ASP A 238 -3.31 -15.92 -40.58
N ASP A 239 -4.38 -16.12 -41.36
CA ASP A 239 -5.67 -15.44 -41.23
C ASP A 239 -6.31 -15.68 -39.85
N ARG A 240 -6.18 -16.91 -39.32
CA ARG A 240 -6.66 -17.26 -37.97
C ARG A 240 -5.83 -16.61 -36.87
N HIS A 241 -4.51 -16.50 -37.04
CA HIS A 241 -3.65 -15.78 -36.10
C HIS A 241 -3.95 -14.29 -36.13
N ALA A 242 -4.04 -13.65 -37.30
CA ALA A 242 -4.41 -12.24 -37.42
C ALA A 242 -5.79 -11.93 -36.82
N SER A 243 -6.78 -12.82 -37.00
CA SER A 243 -8.09 -12.72 -36.36
C SER A 243 -8.01 -12.86 -34.82
N MET A 244 -7.20 -13.80 -34.31
CA MET A 244 -7.00 -13.98 -32.88
C MET A 244 -6.24 -12.81 -32.23
N GLU A 245 -5.21 -12.29 -32.92
CA GLU A 245 -4.45 -11.11 -32.48
C GLU A 245 -5.31 -9.86 -32.44
N THR A 246 -6.09 -9.58 -33.49
CA THR A 246 -6.98 -8.40 -33.51
C THR A 246 -8.08 -8.48 -32.44
N LEU A 247 -8.63 -9.68 -32.17
CA LEU A 247 -9.55 -9.93 -31.05
C LEU A 247 -8.87 -9.73 -29.68
N ASN A 248 -7.66 -10.22 -29.50
CA ASN A 248 -6.91 -10.03 -28.26
C ASN A 248 -6.53 -8.55 -28.06
N GLN A 249 -6.13 -7.85 -29.13
CA GLN A 249 -5.85 -6.42 -29.12
C GLN A 249 -7.10 -5.58 -28.85
N SER A 250 -8.29 -5.94 -29.34
CA SER A 250 -9.53 -5.24 -28.95
C SER A 250 -9.81 -5.50 -27.47
N ARG A 251 -9.81 -6.76 -27.03
CA ARG A 251 -10.08 -7.15 -25.64
C ARG A 251 -9.13 -6.48 -24.63
N ILE A 252 -7.85 -6.31 -24.98
CA ILE A 252 -6.88 -5.56 -24.15
C ILE A 252 -7.26 -4.08 -24.10
N ARG A 253 -7.56 -3.43 -25.23
CA ARG A 253 -8.02 -2.03 -25.27
C ARG A 253 -9.33 -1.82 -24.50
N ASP A 254 -10.27 -2.74 -24.62
CA ASP A 254 -11.55 -2.72 -23.89
C ASP A 254 -11.30 -2.79 -22.38
N LEU A 255 -10.43 -3.69 -21.91
CA LEU A 255 -10.04 -3.79 -20.50
C LEU A 255 -9.27 -2.56 -20.02
N GLU A 256 -8.35 -2.02 -20.82
CA GLU A 256 -7.65 -0.78 -20.48
C GLU A 256 -8.62 0.42 -20.37
N LEU A 257 -9.62 0.50 -21.24
CA LEU A 257 -10.67 1.52 -21.18
C LEU A 257 -11.50 1.34 -19.89
N ASP A 258 -11.92 0.11 -19.60
CA ASP A 258 -12.62 -0.26 -18.36
C ASP A 258 -11.82 0.15 -17.10
N PHE A 259 -10.49 -0.01 -17.12
CA PHE A 259 -9.61 0.44 -16.02
C PHE A 259 -9.43 1.97 -16.00
N ARG A 260 -9.29 2.64 -17.15
CA ARG A 260 -9.21 4.11 -17.24
C ARG A 260 -10.49 4.75 -16.71
N ASP A 261 -11.66 4.25 -17.10
CA ASP A 261 -12.96 4.79 -16.71
C ASP A 261 -13.27 4.55 -15.22
N ARG A 262 -12.83 3.41 -14.66
CA ARG A 262 -12.86 3.20 -13.19
C ARG A 262 -11.92 4.15 -12.45
N LEU A 263 -10.73 4.44 -13.00
CA LEU A 263 -9.78 5.38 -12.40
C LEU A 263 -10.25 6.84 -12.50
N THR A 264 -10.90 7.26 -13.58
CA THR A 264 -11.50 8.60 -13.69
C THR A 264 -12.73 8.75 -12.80
N ALA A 265 -13.57 7.72 -12.69
CA ALA A 265 -14.70 7.69 -11.76
C ALA A 265 -14.25 7.74 -10.28
N LEU A 266 -13.21 7.00 -9.90
CA LEU A 266 -12.65 7.07 -8.54
C LEU A 266 -11.99 8.42 -8.24
N ARG A 267 -11.34 9.04 -9.24
CA ARG A 267 -10.78 10.40 -9.10
C ARG A 267 -11.87 11.45 -8.91
N SER A 268 -12.93 11.43 -9.73
CA SER A 268 -14.01 12.40 -9.61
C SER A 268 -14.84 12.21 -8.34
N GLN A 269 -15.00 10.96 -7.86
CA GLN A 269 -15.55 10.69 -6.52
C GLN A 269 -14.68 11.30 -5.41
N TRP A 270 -13.36 11.07 -5.43
CA TRP A 270 -12.45 11.66 -4.44
C TRP A 270 -12.39 13.19 -4.52
N GLU A 271 -12.46 13.77 -5.72
CA GLU A 271 -12.54 15.22 -5.92
C GLU A 271 -13.85 15.79 -5.35
N GLN A 272 -15.00 15.12 -5.56
CA GLN A 272 -16.29 15.49 -4.97
C GLN A 272 -16.29 15.36 -3.43
N GLU A 273 -15.72 14.29 -2.87
CA GLU A 273 -15.58 14.12 -1.42
C GLU A 273 -14.68 15.21 -0.82
N ARG A 274 -13.55 15.53 -1.48
CA ARG A 274 -12.64 16.60 -1.07
C ARG A 274 -13.30 17.98 -1.16
N GLU A 275 -14.08 18.25 -2.20
CA GLU A 275 -14.83 19.51 -2.35
C GLU A 275 -15.94 19.64 -1.31
N ALA A 276 -16.65 18.55 -0.99
CA ALA A 276 -17.65 18.53 0.08
C ALA A 276 -17.01 18.79 1.47
N LEU A 277 -15.86 18.18 1.76
CA LEU A 277 -15.10 18.42 2.98
C LEU A 277 -14.59 19.86 3.08
N LEU A 278 -14.12 20.45 1.97
CA LEU A 278 -13.73 21.86 1.91
C LEU A 278 -14.94 22.77 2.15
N GLN A 279 -16.07 22.52 1.49
CA GLN A 279 -17.31 23.30 1.69
C GLN A 279 -17.81 23.22 3.14
N GLN A 280 -17.74 22.05 3.78
CA GLN A 280 -18.07 21.90 5.21
C GLN A 280 -17.10 22.73 6.08
N ALA A 281 -15.80 22.63 5.86
CA ALA A 281 -14.81 23.41 6.62
C ALA A 281 -14.98 24.93 6.43
N GLU A 282 -15.38 25.40 5.24
CA GLU A 282 -15.70 26.81 5.01
C GLU A 282 -17.01 27.25 5.68
N GLN A 283 -18.02 26.38 5.75
CA GLN A 283 -19.25 26.62 6.50
C GLN A 283 -18.95 26.73 8.01
N GLU A 284 -18.23 25.77 8.58
CA GLU A 284 -17.81 25.79 9.99
C GLU A 284 -16.94 27.03 10.31
N ARG A 285 -15.99 27.38 9.43
CA ARG A 285 -15.20 28.61 9.53
C ARG A 285 -16.07 29.87 9.52
N SER A 286 -17.11 29.92 8.69
CA SER A 286 -18.00 31.10 8.62
C SER A 286 -18.95 31.19 9.82
N ALA A 287 -19.43 30.07 10.36
CA ALA A 287 -20.19 30.02 11.61
C ALA A 287 -19.36 30.53 12.80
N LEU A 288 -18.14 30.01 12.97
CA LEU A 288 -17.20 30.44 14.01
C LEU A 288 -16.80 31.93 13.86
N GLN A 289 -16.71 32.44 12.62
CA GLN A 289 -16.50 33.88 12.38
C GLN A 289 -17.71 34.73 12.81
N GLY A 290 -18.94 34.23 12.63
CA GLY A 290 -20.15 34.87 13.14
C GLY A 290 -20.22 34.87 14.66
N GLU A 291 -19.91 33.74 15.31
CA GLU A 291 -19.85 33.63 16.77
C GLU A 291 -18.77 34.56 17.37
N LEU A 292 -17.58 34.63 16.76
CA LEU A 292 -16.52 35.57 17.18
C LEU A 292 -16.91 37.05 16.97
N GLN A 293 -17.75 37.37 15.99
CA GLN A 293 -18.30 38.72 15.83
C GLN A 293 -19.33 39.05 16.90
N LEU A 294 -20.22 38.10 17.23
CA LEU A 294 -21.22 38.25 18.30
C LEU A 294 -20.55 38.41 19.68
N LEU A 295 -19.56 37.57 19.99
CA LEU A 295 -18.80 37.64 21.24
C LEU A 295 -18.04 38.96 21.38
N ARG A 296 -17.47 39.50 20.28
CA ARG A 296 -16.86 40.85 20.29
C ARG A 296 -17.87 41.97 20.50
N GLY A 297 -19.09 41.83 19.97
CA GLY A 297 -20.20 42.75 20.27
C GLY A 297 -20.50 42.78 21.77
N GLN A 298 -20.72 41.61 22.35
CA GLN A 298 -20.96 41.44 23.80
C GLN A 298 -19.77 41.92 24.66
N GLU A 299 -18.53 41.71 24.20
CA GLU A 299 -17.34 42.26 24.86
C GLU A 299 -17.35 43.79 24.85
N SER A 300 -17.69 44.43 23.73
CA SER A 300 -17.81 45.89 23.68
C SER A 300 -18.97 46.45 24.51
N GLU A 301 -20.12 45.76 24.53
CA GLU A 301 -21.28 46.12 25.38
C GLU A 301 -20.89 46.08 26.87
N LEU A 302 -20.25 45.00 27.32
CA LEU A 302 -19.77 44.86 28.70
C LEU A 302 -18.64 45.85 29.05
N GLN A 303 -17.78 46.23 28.08
CA GLN A 303 -16.77 47.27 28.28
C GLN A 303 -17.42 48.66 28.43
N GLU A 304 -18.48 48.97 27.70
CA GLU A 304 -19.24 50.22 27.85
C GLU A 304 -20.02 50.25 29.19
N GLU A 305 -20.63 49.14 29.61
CA GLU A 305 -21.24 49.00 30.95
C GLU A 305 -20.20 49.19 32.06
N LEU A 306 -19.01 48.60 31.94
CA LEU A 306 -17.92 48.81 32.91
C LEU A 306 -17.41 50.26 32.92
N CYS A 307 -17.35 50.93 31.77
CA CYS A 307 -16.96 52.34 31.69
C CYS A 307 -18.01 53.28 32.29
N SER A 308 -19.30 53.00 32.09
CA SER A 308 -20.39 53.80 32.69
C SER A 308 -20.46 53.63 34.21
N THR A 309 -20.41 52.39 34.72
CA THR A 309 -20.42 52.11 36.17
C THR A 309 -19.17 52.63 36.89
N THR A 310 -17.98 52.57 36.27
CA THR A 310 -16.78 53.21 36.84
C THR A 310 -16.82 54.74 36.77
N GLN A 311 -17.52 55.34 35.79
CA GLN A 311 -17.78 56.78 35.80
C GLN A 311 -18.80 57.17 36.89
N GLU A 312 -19.83 56.35 37.13
CA GLU A 312 -20.82 56.58 38.18
C GLU A 312 -20.20 56.46 39.58
N ASN A 313 -19.38 55.44 39.84
CA ASN A 313 -18.62 55.33 41.09
C ASN A 313 -17.77 56.58 41.36
N ARG A 314 -17.07 57.12 40.35
CA ARG A 314 -16.30 58.38 40.53
C ARG A 314 -17.19 59.57 40.89
N ARG A 315 -18.40 59.69 40.33
CA ARG A 315 -19.34 60.75 40.72
C ARG A 315 -19.81 60.58 42.17
N LEU A 316 -20.06 59.33 42.60
CA LEU A 316 -20.43 59.03 43.98
C LEU A 316 -19.25 59.26 44.95
N GLU A 317 -18.01 59.02 44.54
CA GLU A 317 -16.79 59.36 45.29
C GLU A 317 -16.61 60.89 45.40
N ASP A 318 -16.81 61.63 44.31
CA ASP A 318 -16.80 63.10 44.29
C ASP A 318 -17.89 63.67 45.21
N GLU A 319 -19.13 63.18 45.12
CA GLU A 319 -20.25 63.58 45.99
C GLU A 319 -19.98 63.23 47.46
N LEU A 320 -19.46 62.04 47.76
CA LEU A 320 -19.06 61.64 49.10
C LEU A 320 -17.95 62.54 49.65
N SER A 321 -16.99 62.97 48.82
CA SER A 321 -15.93 63.90 49.21
C SER A 321 -16.49 65.30 49.54
N SER A 322 -17.46 65.77 48.75
CA SER A 322 -18.18 67.03 48.98
C SER A 322 -19.00 66.98 50.27
N MET A 323 -19.70 65.88 50.54
CA MET A 323 -20.46 65.68 51.78
C MET A 323 -19.55 65.57 53.00
N LYS A 324 -18.37 64.93 52.89
CA LYS A 324 -17.34 64.94 53.95
C LYS A 324 -16.80 66.34 54.23
N LEU A 325 -16.57 67.15 53.19
CA LEU A 325 -16.15 68.55 53.36
C LEU A 325 -17.24 69.38 54.05
N GLN A 326 -18.50 69.26 53.63
CA GLN A 326 -19.63 69.94 54.26
C GLN A 326 -19.83 69.51 55.72
N LEU A 327 -19.61 68.23 56.04
CA LEU A 327 -19.62 67.72 57.42
C LEU A 327 -18.51 68.37 58.24
N ALA A 328 -17.27 68.38 57.75
CA ALA A 328 -16.14 69.01 58.44
C ALA A 328 -16.32 70.55 58.61
N GLU A 329 -16.91 71.22 57.62
CA GLU A 329 -17.31 72.62 57.74
C GLU A 329 -18.38 72.82 58.83
N ALA A 330 -19.41 71.96 58.87
CA ALA A 330 -20.44 71.98 59.90
C ALA A 330 -19.87 71.69 61.29
N GLU A 331 -19.01 70.69 61.45
CA GLU A 331 -18.27 70.35 62.68
C GLU A 331 -17.38 71.52 63.12
N SER A 332 -16.69 72.19 62.21
CA SER A 332 -15.91 73.40 62.52
C SER A 332 -16.80 74.56 62.97
N SER A 333 -18.02 74.66 62.43
CA SER A 333 -19.00 75.68 62.78
C SER A 333 -19.63 75.40 64.16
N LEU A 334 -19.91 74.13 64.48
CA LEU A 334 -20.31 73.67 65.81
C LEU A 334 -19.17 73.91 66.81
N SER A 335 -17.93 73.55 66.48
CA SER A 335 -16.74 73.81 67.30
C SER A 335 -16.48 75.30 67.52
N ARG A 336 -16.92 76.16 66.58
CA ARG A 336 -16.91 77.62 66.78
C ARG A 336 -18.04 78.05 67.69
N LEU A 337 -19.28 77.63 67.45
CA LEU A 337 -20.44 77.96 68.30
C LEU A 337 -20.28 77.44 69.74
N GLN A 338 -19.61 76.30 69.93
CA GLN A 338 -19.17 75.76 71.21
C GLN A 338 -18.22 76.75 71.90
N ARG A 339 -17.12 77.14 71.25
CA ARG A 339 -16.18 78.14 71.78
C ARG A 339 -16.81 79.53 71.99
N ASP A 340 -17.74 79.94 71.14
CA ASP A 340 -18.47 81.20 71.27
C ASP A 340 -19.42 81.13 72.47
N LEU A 341 -20.07 79.98 72.72
CA LEU A 341 -20.87 79.72 73.93
C LEU A 341 -20.00 79.66 75.19
N ASP A 342 -18.88 78.93 75.15
CA ASP A 342 -17.93 78.81 76.26
C ASP A 342 -17.34 80.19 76.61
N GLN A 343 -16.97 81.00 75.61
CA GLN A 343 -16.54 82.39 75.80
C GLN A 343 -17.68 83.27 76.35
N LEU A 344 -18.92 83.10 75.89
CA LEU A 344 -20.06 83.85 76.41
C LEU A 344 -20.37 83.45 77.87
N LEU A 345 -20.19 82.18 78.24
CA LEU A 345 -20.22 81.72 79.62
C LEU A 345 -19.04 82.30 80.43
N GLN A 346 -17.83 82.35 79.86
CA GLN A 346 -16.65 82.97 80.46
C GLN A 346 -16.82 84.49 80.67
N ASP A 347 -17.52 85.18 79.76
CA ASP A 347 -17.81 86.62 79.88
C ASP A 347 -18.94 86.89 80.89
N LYS A 348 -19.93 85.99 80.99
CA LYS A 348 -21.07 86.08 81.92
C LYS A 348 -20.71 85.69 83.36
N PHE A 349 -19.84 84.70 83.53
CA PHE A 349 -19.56 84.05 84.81
C PHE A 349 -18.06 84.00 85.16
N GLY A 350 -17.18 83.88 84.16
CA GLY A 350 -15.71 83.89 84.33
C GLY A 350 -15.08 85.28 84.56
N SER A 351 -15.89 86.31 84.78
CA SER A 351 -15.43 87.54 85.46
C SER A 351 -15.29 87.36 86.99
N LEU A 352 -15.68 86.18 87.51
CA LEU A 352 -15.21 85.68 88.80
C LEU A 352 -13.76 85.18 88.65
N ASP A 353 -12.82 85.96 89.17
CA ASP A 353 -11.40 85.58 89.24
C ASP A 353 -11.20 84.29 90.08
N PRO A 354 -10.37 83.33 89.64
CA PRO A 354 -10.11 82.07 90.37
C PRO A 354 -9.50 82.22 91.78
N SER A 355 -9.18 83.45 92.21
CA SER A 355 -8.55 83.79 93.48
C SER A 355 -9.15 85.02 94.19
N GLY A 356 -10.36 85.45 93.80
CA GLY A 356 -10.85 86.84 94.02
C GLY A 356 -12.18 87.04 94.76
N SER A 357 -12.48 86.28 95.82
CA SER A 357 -13.45 86.66 96.87
C SER A 357 -14.81 87.25 96.44
N SER A 358 -15.65 86.50 95.73
CA SER A 358 -17.09 86.75 95.65
C SER A 358 -17.86 85.45 95.77
N LEU A 359 -18.51 85.24 96.92
CA LEU A 359 -19.27 84.02 97.24
C LEU A 359 -20.20 83.62 96.08
N SER A 360 -20.01 82.42 95.56
CA SER A 360 -20.86 81.86 94.52
C SER A 360 -22.31 81.77 95.01
N HIS A 361 -23.27 81.72 94.07
CA HIS A 361 -24.63 81.34 94.44
C HIS A 361 -24.67 79.92 95.06
N GLU A 362 -23.78 79.01 94.62
CA GLU A 362 -23.56 77.69 95.24
C GLU A 362 -23.14 77.79 96.72
N GLU A 363 -22.24 78.74 97.03
CA GLU A 363 -21.73 78.97 98.38
C GLU A 363 -22.77 79.68 99.23
N ARG A 364 -23.52 80.64 98.68
CA ARG A 364 -24.65 81.28 99.36
C ARG A 364 -25.79 80.31 99.62
N PHE A 365 -26.12 79.42 98.68
CA PHE A 365 -27.08 78.35 98.96
C PHE A 365 -26.51 77.35 99.98
N SER A 366 -25.22 77.05 99.95
CA SER A 366 -24.57 76.24 100.99
C SER A 366 -24.54 76.91 102.36
N GLU A 367 -24.35 78.23 102.45
CA GLU A 367 -24.40 79.01 103.68
C GLU A 367 -25.83 79.14 104.18
N ILE A 368 -26.81 79.43 103.32
CA ILE A 368 -28.23 79.44 103.67
C ILE A 368 -28.66 78.05 104.12
N VAL A 369 -28.26 76.97 103.46
CA VAL A 369 -28.54 75.60 103.91
C VAL A 369 -27.86 75.29 105.25
N LYS A 370 -26.58 75.65 105.44
CA LYS A 370 -25.89 75.49 106.73
C LYS A 370 -26.51 76.35 107.83
N GLU A 371 -27.04 77.53 107.52
CA GLU A 371 -27.69 78.44 108.47
C GLU A 371 -29.12 77.99 108.77
N TYR A 372 -29.85 77.41 107.82
CA TYR A 372 -31.10 76.69 108.07
C TYR A 372 -30.86 75.38 108.83
N GLU A 373 -29.75 74.67 108.60
CA GLU A 373 -29.34 73.51 109.40
C GLU A 373 -28.90 73.91 110.81
N LEU A 374 -28.25 75.06 110.97
CA LEU A 374 -27.91 75.64 112.27
C LEU A 374 -29.15 76.18 112.99
N GLN A 375 -30.12 76.75 112.29
CA GLN A 375 -31.41 77.13 112.86
C GLN A 375 -32.26 75.90 113.18
N CYS A 376 -32.22 74.84 112.38
CA CYS A 376 -32.84 73.56 112.71
C CYS A 376 -32.16 72.92 113.92
N ARG A 377 -30.83 72.95 114.02
CA ARG A 377 -30.09 72.53 115.23
C ARG A 377 -30.43 73.42 116.42
N GLU A 378 -30.39 74.75 116.32
CA GLU A 378 -30.70 75.65 117.44
C GLU A 378 -32.19 75.60 117.84
N LEU A 379 -33.11 75.27 116.92
CA LEU A 379 -34.52 74.97 117.22
C LEU A 379 -34.72 73.55 117.76
N GLN A 380 -33.82 72.62 117.47
CA GLN A 380 -33.80 71.27 118.03
C GLN A 380 -33.19 71.29 119.43
N ASP A 381 -32.04 71.92 119.62
CA ASP A 381 -31.41 72.27 120.89
C ASP A 381 -32.37 73.10 121.76
N ARG A 382 -33.09 74.10 121.21
CA ARG A 382 -34.17 74.78 121.95
C ARG A 382 -35.38 73.88 122.22
N ASN A 383 -35.73 72.93 121.34
CA ASN A 383 -36.78 71.96 121.65
C ASN A 383 -36.33 70.94 122.69
N ASP A 384 -35.04 70.63 122.79
CA ASP A 384 -34.45 69.72 123.75
C ASP A 384 -34.16 70.43 125.08
N GLU A 385 -33.81 71.72 125.07
CA GLU A 385 -33.84 72.61 126.24
C GLU A 385 -35.27 72.78 126.75
N LEU A 386 -36.23 73.19 125.91
CA LEU A 386 -37.66 73.28 126.29
C LEU A 386 -38.25 71.92 126.65
N SER A 387 -37.77 70.82 126.07
CA SER A 387 -38.14 69.47 126.50
C SER A 387 -37.47 69.10 127.81
N SER A 388 -36.24 69.55 128.09
CA SER A 388 -35.58 69.37 129.38
C SER A 388 -36.23 70.22 130.48
N GLU A 389 -36.71 71.43 130.16
CA GLU A 389 -37.51 72.28 131.04
C GLU A 389 -38.90 71.69 131.24
N LEU A 390 -39.56 71.20 130.19
CA LEU A 390 -40.81 70.46 130.30
C LEU A 390 -40.62 69.12 131.01
N GLU A 391 -39.47 68.46 130.92
CA GLU A 391 -39.11 67.25 131.68
C GLU A 391 -38.78 67.60 133.13
N LEU A 392 -38.19 68.76 133.43
CA LEU A 392 -38.00 69.31 134.78
C LEU A 392 -39.33 69.69 135.43
N LEU A 393 -40.22 70.36 134.69
CA LEU A 393 -41.57 70.70 135.12
C LEU A 393 -42.48 69.45 135.23
N LYS A 394 -42.33 68.46 134.34
CA LYS A 394 -42.96 67.13 134.48
C LYS A 394 -42.29 66.26 135.55
N SER A 395 -41.05 66.54 135.95
CA SER A 395 -40.40 65.92 137.12
C SER A 395 -40.79 66.61 138.42
N GLN A 396 -41.18 67.89 138.39
CA GLN A 396 -41.96 68.52 139.46
C GLN A 396 -43.42 68.07 139.49
N ARG A 397 -43.93 67.47 138.40
CA ARG A 397 -45.22 66.75 138.38
C ARG A 397 -45.08 65.24 138.18
N SER A 398 -44.00 64.68 138.72
CA SER A 398 -43.88 63.26 139.03
C SER A 398 -43.54 63.12 140.52
N ASN A 399 -44.24 62.41 141.39
CA ASN A 399 -45.64 61.96 141.46
C ASN A 399 -46.38 61.63 140.14
N ARG A 400 -46.05 60.46 139.56
CA ARG A 400 -46.75 59.72 138.47
C ARG A 400 -46.22 59.91 137.03
N LYS A 401 -44.98 59.44 136.82
CA LYS A 401 -44.32 59.02 135.56
C LYS A 401 -43.41 57.82 135.94
N GLY A 402 -43.06 56.81 135.14
CA GLY A 402 -43.35 56.38 133.75
C GLY A 402 -42.85 54.91 133.56
N GLY A 403 -42.74 54.38 132.33
CA GLY A 403 -42.24 53.00 132.03
C GLY A 403 -40.88 52.94 131.32
N ARG A 404 -40.38 51.73 130.95
CA ARG A 404 -39.16 51.44 130.11
C ARG A 404 -38.97 49.90 129.86
N SER A 405 -38.02 49.34 129.06
CA SER A 405 -36.76 49.76 128.36
C SER A 405 -36.41 48.72 127.22
N ALA A 406 -35.28 48.64 126.46
CA ALA A 406 -33.99 49.38 126.23
C ALA A 406 -33.27 48.89 124.92
N GLY A 407 -32.28 49.66 124.41
CA GLY A 407 -31.10 49.20 123.62
C GLY A 407 -31.27 48.92 122.11
N ASP A 408 -30.25 48.55 121.29
CA ASP A 408 -28.76 48.69 121.31
C ASP A 408 -28.18 47.99 120.01
N GLY A 409 -26.98 48.22 119.44
CA GLY A 409 -25.88 49.19 119.63
C GLY A 409 -24.58 48.82 118.83
N GLY A 410 -23.82 49.79 118.26
CA GLY A 410 -22.55 49.61 117.48
C GLY A 410 -22.71 49.67 115.93
N GLY A 411 -21.69 49.71 115.04
CA GLY A 411 -20.20 49.88 115.11
C GLY A 411 -19.46 49.12 113.96
N ASN A 412 -18.22 49.40 113.48
CA ASN A 412 -17.22 50.49 113.63
C ASN A 412 -15.98 50.30 112.66
N ASN A 413 -15.45 51.37 112.00
CA ASN A 413 -14.05 51.55 111.44
C ASN A 413 -13.55 50.69 110.23
N ASP A 414 -12.50 51.01 109.41
CA ASP A 414 -11.82 52.26 108.91
C ASP A 414 -10.71 51.92 107.86
N ILE A 415 -9.93 52.94 107.38
CA ILE A 415 -8.57 52.93 106.73
C ILE A 415 -8.55 52.89 105.16
N ILE A 416 -8.18 53.94 104.39
CA ILE A 416 -6.88 54.69 104.16
C ILE A 416 -5.95 53.97 103.13
N ASP A 417 -5.22 54.56 102.16
CA ASP A 417 -5.01 55.93 101.60
C ASP A 417 -4.53 55.79 100.11
N THR A 418 -4.74 56.72 99.15
CA THR A 418 -4.03 57.99 98.82
C THR A 418 -2.53 57.91 98.44
N SER A 419 -2.19 58.08 97.14
CA SER A 419 -1.03 58.86 96.58
C SER A 419 -1.10 58.87 95.03
N THR A 420 -0.97 59.91 94.19
CA THR A 420 -0.14 61.16 94.02
C THR A 420 1.12 61.01 93.13
N LEU A 421 1.31 61.97 92.18
CA LEU A 421 2.56 62.51 91.57
C LEU A 421 2.95 62.23 90.08
N THR A 422 2.97 63.34 89.30
CA THR A 422 4.00 63.87 88.35
C THR A 422 4.28 63.32 86.92
N TRP A 423 4.28 64.27 85.96
CA TRP A 423 5.22 64.50 84.82
C TRP A 423 5.30 63.41 83.70
N SER A 424 5.09 63.66 82.40
CA SER A 424 5.47 64.80 81.51
C SER A 424 4.83 64.65 80.10
N ASP A 425 4.96 65.70 79.25
CA ASP A 425 5.24 65.74 77.78
C ASP A 425 4.91 64.54 76.84
N GLN A 426 4.55 64.72 75.55
CA GLN A 426 4.09 65.87 74.73
C GLN A 426 3.75 65.32 73.31
N HIS A 427 2.77 65.91 72.59
CA HIS A 427 2.47 65.67 71.15
C HIS A 427 2.04 64.21 70.79
N ALA A 428 1.14 63.89 69.84
CA ALA A 428 0.67 64.46 68.57
C ALA A 428 1.37 63.91 67.30
N GLU A 429 0.56 63.69 66.26
CA GLU A 429 0.90 63.41 64.84
C GLU A 429 1.53 62.04 64.46
N SER A 430 0.66 61.16 63.96
CA SER A 430 0.64 60.56 62.60
C SER A 430 1.92 60.19 61.80
N ASP A 431 1.74 59.07 61.08
CA ASP A 431 2.11 58.80 59.68
C ASP A 431 3.51 58.26 59.26
N SER A 432 3.42 57.33 58.29
CA SER A 432 4.37 57.02 57.21
C SER A 432 5.70 56.32 57.53
N GLU A 433 5.85 55.07 57.04
CA GLU A 433 6.47 54.83 55.72
C GLU A 433 5.47 53.94 54.92
N ASP A 434 5.38 53.92 53.59
CA ASP A 434 6.45 53.80 52.58
C ASP A 434 6.11 54.55 51.27
N ALA A 435 7.07 55.34 50.75
CA ALA A 435 7.08 55.88 49.39
C ALA A 435 8.46 56.47 49.03
N ASP A 436 9.02 56.13 47.85
CA ASP A 436 9.17 57.04 46.68
C ASP A 436 9.98 56.34 45.55
N MET A 437 10.10 56.98 44.38
CA MET A 437 10.82 56.46 43.21
C MET A 437 11.61 57.56 42.48
N LYS A 438 12.87 57.84 42.91
CA LYS A 438 13.85 58.62 42.09
C LYS A 438 15.33 58.45 42.48
N ARG A 439 16.19 58.96 41.58
CA ARG A 439 17.67 58.88 41.60
C ARG A 439 18.34 60.09 42.27
N SER A 440 19.60 59.91 42.66
CA SER A 440 20.71 60.92 42.78
C SER A 440 20.87 61.63 44.13
N SER A 441 22.06 61.91 44.69
CA SER A 441 23.44 61.41 44.43
C SER A 441 24.34 61.46 45.71
N PRO A 442 25.52 62.14 45.81
CA PRO A 442 26.72 61.62 46.51
C PRO A 442 26.95 62.29 47.91
N PRO A 443 28.06 62.08 48.69
CA PRO A 443 29.38 61.54 48.29
C PRO A 443 30.25 60.74 49.31
N LEU A 444 31.43 60.32 48.81
CA LEU A 444 32.74 60.24 49.49
C LEU A 444 33.10 59.02 50.38
N VAL A 445 34.00 58.15 49.87
CA VAL A 445 35.41 57.95 50.32
C VAL A 445 35.92 56.54 49.92
N LYS A 446 36.83 56.48 48.92
CA LYS A 446 37.81 55.38 48.62
C LYS A 446 37.19 53.98 48.31
N LYS A 447 37.62 53.21 47.30
CA LYS A 447 38.99 52.97 46.79
C LYS A 447 38.91 52.25 45.42
N LYS A 448 39.89 52.51 44.52
CA LYS A 448 40.54 51.60 43.54
C LYS A 448 39.77 50.35 43.05
N LEU A 449 39.63 50.04 41.75
CA LEU A 449 40.53 50.26 40.59
C LEU A 449 39.79 50.28 39.21
N GLN A 450 40.56 50.38 38.11
CA GLN A 450 40.14 50.51 36.69
C GLN A 450 40.46 49.19 35.89
N PRO A 451 40.52 49.15 34.52
CA PRO A 451 39.43 49.17 33.53
C PRO A 451 39.62 48.08 32.40
N ALA A 452 38.98 48.29 31.23
CA ALA A 452 39.41 47.84 29.88
C ALA A 452 39.27 46.33 29.52
N ASP A 453 39.11 45.91 28.25
CA ASP A 453 38.82 46.67 27.02
C ASP A 453 38.08 45.84 25.93
N LYS A 454 37.66 46.60 24.90
CA LYS A 454 37.15 46.36 23.53
C LYS A 454 37.44 45.04 22.72
N PRO A 455 36.84 44.86 21.51
CA PRO A 455 36.29 43.55 21.07
C PRO A 455 36.74 43.03 19.68
N ALA A 456 36.02 41.99 19.22
CA ALA A 456 35.61 41.66 17.83
C ALA A 456 36.38 40.59 17.01
N LEU A 457 35.64 40.07 16.02
CA LEU A 457 36.01 39.25 14.85
C LEU A 457 36.25 37.73 15.09
N SER A 458 35.95 36.79 14.15
CA SER A 458 34.93 36.71 13.06
C SER A 458 35.04 35.39 12.26
N SER A 459 33.92 34.74 11.91
CA SER A 459 33.70 33.89 10.70
C SER A 459 32.18 33.57 10.64
N LEU A 460 31.39 33.64 9.56
CA LEU A 460 31.49 33.22 8.14
C LEU A 460 31.57 31.69 7.93
N ASP A 461 30.87 31.06 6.98
CA ASP A 461 29.67 31.43 6.17
C ASP A 461 29.14 30.18 5.40
N GLY A 462 27.93 30.24 4.80
CA GLY A 462 27.36 29.26 3.85
C GLY A 462 26.09 28.56 4.37
N ALA A 463 24.86 28.73 3.83
CA ALA A 463 24.31 28.72 2.45
C ALA A 463 23.98 27.29 1.93
N SER A 464 22.83 27.01 1.29
CA SER A 464 21.63 27.83 1.04
C SER A 464 20.42 27.02 0.50
N GLY A 465 19.24 27.18 1.12
CA GLY A 465 17.91 26.98 0.48
C GLY A 465 17.21 25.63 0.72
N PRO A 466 15.95 25.46 0.26
CA PRO A 466 15.09 26.44 -0.41
C PRO A 466 14.12 27.17 0.56
N ALA A 467 13.54 28.29 0.12
CA ALA A 467 12.63 29.08 0.94
C ALA A 467 11.21 28.49 1.00
N VAL A 468 10.90 27.76 2.07
CA VAL A 468 9.53 27.74 2.60
C VAL A 468 9.20 29.17 3.07
N SER A 469 7.97 29.64 2.85
CA SER A 469 7.61 31.02 3.25
C SER A 469 7.70 31.18 4.77
N ILE A 470 8.29 32.28 5.22
CA ILE A 470 8.32 32.70 6.63
C ILE A 470 6.89 32.76 7.21
N GLN A 471 5.87 33.01 6.37
CA GLN A 471 4.47 32.93 6.78
C GLN A 471 4.00 31.50 7.07
N THR A 472 4.51 30.48 6.36
CA THR A 472 4.15 29.08 6.58
C THR A 472 4.81 28.53 7.83
N GLU A 473 6.07 28.90 8.08
CA GLU A 473 6.80 28.56 9.30
C GLU A 473 6.16 29.23 10.53
N LEU A 474 5.90 30.55 10.46
CA LEU A 474 5.18 31.28 11.50
C LEU A 474 3.74 30.75 11.72
N ALA A 475 3.03 30.32 10.68
CA ALA A 475 1.71 29.72 10.81
C ALA A 475 1.75 28.33 11.46
N LEU A 476 2.76 27.51 11.15
CA LEU A 476 2.99 26.22 11.81
C LEU A 476 3.39 26.40 13.28
N GLU A 477 4.20 27.40 13.59
CA GLU A 477 4.57 27.72 14.97
C GLU A 477 3.39 28.30 15.76
N GLN A 478 2.59 29.20 15.16
CA GLN A 478 1.32 29.66 15.73
C GLN A 478 0.32 28.50 15.94
N LEU A 479 0.24 27.54 15.00
CA LEU A 479 -0.59 26.34 15.17
C LEU A 479 -0.09 25.42 16.29
N LYS A 480 1.22 25.20 16.42
CA LYS A 480 1.81 24.45 17.54
C LYS A 480 1.56 25.15 18.88
N LEU A 481 1.77 26.47 18.93
CA LEU A 481 1.58 27.28 20.14
C LEU A 481 0.10 27.30 20.55
N LYS A 482 -0.82 27.47 19.59
CA LYS A 482 -2.26 27.34 19.83
C LYS A 482 -2.64 25.92 20.26
N HIS A 483 -2.17 24.87 19.58
CA HIS A 483 -2.49 23.49 19.94
C HIS A 483 -2.02 23.15 21.36
N ASN A 484 -0.84 23.63 21.78
CA ASN A 484 -0.37 23.51 23.15
C ASN A 484 -1.23 24.30 24.15
N GLN A 485 -1.74 25.49 23.79
CA GLN A 485 -2.70 26.23 24.61
C GLN A 485 -4.06 25.52 24.70
N ASP A 486 -4.58 24.99 23.60
CA ASP A 486 -5.83 24.22 23.54
C ASP A 486 -5.71 22.93 24.39
N LEU A 487 -4.56 22.24 24.34
CA LEU A 487 -4.24 21.09 25.20
C LEU A 487 -4.11 21.47 26.68
N GLN A 488 -3.47 22.61 26.99
CA GLN A 488 -3.38 23.10 28.37
C GLN A 488 -4.76 23.48 28.93
N GLN A 489 -5.62 24.13 28.12
CA GLN A 489 -6.99 24.44 28.51
C GLN A 489 -7.82 23.16 28.71
N LEU A 490 -7.70 22.17 27.82
CA LEU A 490 -8.36 20.87 27.97
C LEU A 490 -7.89 20.14 29.23
N ASN A 491 -6.59 20.16 29.53
CA ASN A 491 -6.03 19.57 30.75
C ASN A 491 -6.58 20.27 32.01
N ILE A 492 -6.60 21.61 32.03
CA ILE A 492 -7.18 22.40 33.13
C ILE A 492 -8.69 22.11 33.28
N GLN A 493 -9.44 21.93 32.20
CA GLN A 493 -10.87 21.58 32.25
C GLN A 493 -11.09 20.18 32.82
N LEU A 494 -10.31 19.18 32.38
CA LEU A 494 -10.36 17.81 32.90
C LEU A 494 -9.96 17.77 34.38
N GLU A 495 -8.86 18.43 34.75
CA GLU A 495 -8.39 18.55 36.12
C GLU A 495 -9.42 19.26 37.02
N THR A 496 -10.08 20.31 36.52
CA THR A 496 -11.16 20.99 37.24
C THR A 496 -12.39 20.09 37.43
N GLN A 497 -12.77 19.29 36.42
CA GLN A 497 -13.86 18.31 36.56
C GLN A 497 -13.51 17.19 37.54
N VAL A 498 -12.30 16.63 37.47
CA VAL A 498 -11.83 15.59 38.41
C VAL A 498 -11.85 16.14 39.84
N ASN A 499 -11.24 17.31 40.08
CA ASN A 499 -11.26 17.97 41.40
C ASN A 499 -12.70 18.26 41.89
N TYR A 500 -13.62 18.64 40.99
CA TYR A 500 -15.03 18.84 41.34
C TYR A 500 -15.71 17.53 41.79
N TYR A 501 -15.54 16.43 41.03
CA TYR A 501 -16.13 15.15 41.37
C TYR A 501 -15.49 14.51 42.62
N GLU A 502 -14.17 14.60 42.79
CA GLU A 502 -13.48 14.17 44.01
C GLU A 502 -13.98 14.94 45.23
N ARG A 503 -14.12 16.26 45.14
CA ARG A 503 -14.61 17.09 46.25
C ARG A 503 -16.10 16.84 46.54
N SER A 504 -16.91 16.55 45.53
CA SER A 504 -18.31 16.14 45.70
C SER A 504 -18.43 14.80 46.41
N LEU A 505 -17.63 13.80 46.00
CA LEU A 505 -17.55 12.49 46.66
C LEU A 505 -17.05 12.60 48.10
N GLU A 506 -16.08 13.47 48.37
CA GLU A 506 -15.53 13.66 49.71
C GLU A 506 -16.51 14.39 50.65
N LEU A 507 -17.26 15.39 50.14
CA LEU A 507 -18.38 15.99 50.88
C LEU A 507 -19.48 14.95 51.18
N MET A 508 -19.80 14.05 50.23
CA MET A 508 -20.76 12.98 50.44
C MET A 508 -20.30 11.98 51.52
N ARG A 509 -19.02 11.57 51.51
CA ARG A 509 -18.44 10.75 52.59
C ARG A 509 -18.53 11.43 53.94
N GLN A 510 -18.26 12.73 54.01
CA GLN A 510 -18.33 13.50 55.24
C GLN A 510 -19.76 13.62 55.76
N SER A 511 -20.77 13.79 54.88
CA SER A 511 -22.19 13.73 55.26
C SER A 511 -22.56 12.37 55.87
N MET A 512 -22.23 11.27 55.16
CA MET A 512 -22.53 9.91 55.64
C MET A 512 -21.81 9.58 56.95
N GLU A 513 -20.60 10.10 57.17
CA GLU A 513 -19.86 9.92 58.42
C GLU A 513 -20.42 10.78 59.58
N VAL A 514 -21.07 11.91 59.29
CA VAL A 514 -21.85 12.69 60.27
C VAL A 514 -23.15 11.96 60.60
N GLU A 515 -23.94 11.56 59.60
CA GLU A 515 -25.18 10.80 59.78
C GLU A 515 -24.94 9.52 60.59
N ARG A 516 -23.86 8.78 60.29
CA ARG A 516 -23.41 7.60 61.04
C ARG A 516 -23.08 7.92 62.50
N LYS A 517 -22.46 9.07 62.78
CA LYS A 517 -22.16 9.53 64.14
C LYS A 517 -23.42 9.96 64.89
N ASP A 518 -24.36 10.62 64.23
CA ASP A 518 -25.60 11.11 64.83
C ASP A 518 -26.55 9.95 65.15
N ILE A 519 -26.68 8.97 64.25
CA ILE A 519 -27.37 7.70 64.53
C ILE A 519 -26.69 6.95 65.70
N SER A 520 -25.36 6.89 65.71
CA SER A 520 -24.63 6.26 66.82
C SER A 520 -24.75 7.01 68.16
N GLN A 521 -24.97 8.34 68.13
CA GLN A 521 -25.22 9.14 69.33
C GLN A 521 -26.67 8.99 69.81
N ALA A 522 -27.65 8.95 68.89
CA ALA A 522 -29.05 8.70 69.20
C ALA A 522 -29.24 7.38 69.95
N PHE A 523 -28.72 6.27 69.42
CA PHE A 523 -28.76 4.97 70.13
C PHE A 523 -28.03 5.01 71.47
N LYS A 524 -26.94 5.77 71.60
CA LYS A 524 -26.22 5.88 72.88
C LYS A 524 -27.02 6.66 73.92
N LEU A 525 -27.75 7.71 73.52
CA LEU A 525 -28.65 8.46 74.39
C LEU A 525 -29.86 7.60 74.79
N GLU A 526 -30.48 6.91 73.84
CA GLU A 526 -31.61 6.00 74.09
C GLU A 526 -31.24 4.88 75.08
N ILE A 527 -30.07 4.23 74.91
CA ILE A 527 -29.54 3.25 75.86
C ILE A 527 -29.33 3.89 77.25
N SER A 528 -28.77 5.10 77.32
CA SER A 528 -28.53 5.80 78.58
C SER A 528 -29.82 6.13 79.31
N GLU A 529 -30.86 6.56 78.58
CA GLU A 529 -32.18 6.85 79.15
C GLU A 529 -32.88 5.57 79.63
N LEU A 530 -32.83 4.48 78.86
CA LEU A 530 -33.37 3.18 79.26
C LEU A 530 -32.64 2.61 80.50
N GLU A 531 -31.32 2.80 80.62
CA GLU A 531 -30.56 2.45 81.82
C GLU A 531 -30.95 3.33 83.03
N GLU A 532 -31.18 4.63 82.84
CA GLU A 532 -31.66 5.49 83.93
C GLU A 532 -33.08 5.12 84.37
N GLN A 533 -34.03 5.00 83.44
CA GLN A 533 -35.43 4.59 83.70
C GLN A 533 -35.48 3.25 84.46
N LYS A 534 -34.66 2.27 84.06
CA LYS A 534 -34.48 1.01 84.79
C LYS A 534 -33.98 1.24 86.21
N SER A 535 -32.95 2.07 86.40
CA SER A 535 -32.39 2.35 87.73
C SER A 535 -33.40 3.06 88.65
N GLN A 536 -34.23 3.95 88.11
CA GLN A 536 -35.31 4.61 88.85
C GLN A 536 -36.39 3.61 89.26
N ALA A 537 -36.78 2.69 88.38
CA ALA A 537 -37.72 1.61 88.68
C ALA A 537 -37.19 0.65 89.76
N GLU A 538 -35.91 0.25 89.69
CA GLU A 538 -35.26 -0.57 90.72
C GLU A 538 -35.22 0.14 92.10
N GLN A 539 -34.99 1.46 92.12
CA GLN A 539 -35.07 2.27 93.35
C GLN A 539 -36.50 2.36 93.90
N GLN A 540 -37.52 2.56 93.06
CA GLN A 540 -38.93 2.55 93.48
C GLN A 540 -39.32 1.19 94.07
N VAL A 541 -38.95 0.08 93.43
CA VAL A 541 -39.19 -1.28 93.94
C VAL A 541 -38.49 -1.50 95.29
N LYS A 542 -37.29 -0.94 95.49
CA LYS A 542 -36.60 -1.01 96.78
C LYS A 542 -37.32 -0.19 97.86
N GLN A 543 -37.73 1.04 97.56
CA GLN A 543 -38.49 1.89 98.50
C GLN A 543 -39.83 1.26 98.89
N LEU A 544 -40.54 0.65 97.93
CA LEU A 544 -41.81 -0.07 98.18
C LEU A 544 -41.61 -1.31 99.04
N LYS A 545 -40.51 -2.06 98.88
CA LYS A 545 -40.16 -3.16 99.80
C LYS A 545 -39.86 -2.64 101.20
N GLU A 546 -39.02 -1.60 101.32
CA GLU A 546 -38.69 -1.02 102.63
C GLU A 546 -39.90 -0.41 103.35
N THR A 547 -40.90 0.13 102.65
CA THR A 547 -42.15 0.60 103.28
C THR A 547 -43.10 -0.55 103.61
N LEU A 548 -43.16 -1.59 102.78
CA LEU A 548 -43.90 -2.83 103.09
C LEU A 548 -43.35 -3.49 104.36
N ASP A 549 -42.03 -3.63 104.50
CA ASP A 549 -41.38 -4.21 105.68
C ASP A 549 -41.65 -3.38 106.94
N LYS A 550 -41.66 -2.03 106.83
CA LYS A 550 -42.00 -1.11 107.93
C LYS A 550 -43.48 -1.24 108.35
N LEU A 551 -44.41 -1.39 107.40
CA LEU A 551 -45.82 -1.64 107.69
C LEU A 551 -46.06 -3.05 108.26
N GLN A 552 -45.37 -4.06 107.74
CA GLN A 552 -45.51 -5.45 108.17
C GLN A 552 -44.95 -5.66 109.58
N THR A 553 -43.86 -4.99 109.93
CA THR A 553 -43.34 -4.96 111.31
C THR A 553 -44.23 -4.15 112.26
N GLN A 554 -44.90 -3.08 111.81
CA GLN A 554 -45.94 -2.40 112.61
C GLN A 554 -47.16 -3.30 112.88
N ILE A 555 -47.69 -3.98 111.85
CA ILE A 555 -48.84 -4.88 111.97
C ILE A 555 -48.54 -6.05 112.93
N GLN A 556 -47.32 -6.60 112.91
CA GLN A 556 -46.90 -7.67 113.83
C GLN A 556 -46.80 -7.27 115.31
N HIS A 557 -46.79 -5.97 115.63
CA HIS A 557 -46.74 -5.46 117.01
C HIS A 557 -48.08 -4.86 117.50
N GLY A 558 -49.15 -4.94 116.71
CA GLY A 558 -50.45 -4.28 116.97
C GLY A 558 -51.66 -5.22 117.05
N GLY A 559 -51.55 -6.37 117.73
CA GLY A 559 -52.60 -7.39 117.72
C GLY A 559 -53.77 -7.15 118.69
N ALA A 560 -54.99 -6.95 118.17
CA ALA A 560 -56.25 -7.28 118.86
C ALA A 560 -57.47 -7.39 117.90
N GLY A 561 -58.02 -8.60 117.78
CA GLY A 561 -59.44 -8.90 117.48
C GLY A 561 -60.17 -8.18 116.34
N TRP A 562 -60.13 -8.75 115.13
CA TRP A 562 -61.12 -8.49 114.07
C TRP A 562 -62.00 -9.74 113.85
N SER A 563 -63.18 -9.57 113.24
CA SER A 563 -64.21 -10.62 113.20
C SER A 563 -64.06 -11.57 111.99
N ASN A 564 -64.15 -12.88 112.24
CA ASN A 564 -63.96 -13.94 111.25
C ASN A 564 -64.80 -13.79 109.95
N GLU A 565 -66.00 -13.19 109.99
CA GLU A 565 -66.80 -12.97 108.76
C GLU A 565 -66.34 -11.73 107.98
N GLN A 566 -65.79 -10.70 108.64
CA GLN A 566 -65.14 -9.60 107.94
C GLN A 566 -63.82 -10.06 107.30
N ASP A 567 -63.01 -10.85 108.02
CA ASP A 567 -61.83 -11.49 107.41
C ASP A 567 -62.22 -12.37 106.22
N ARG A 568 -63.26 -13.21 106.33
CA ARG A 568 -63.73 -14.01 105.19
C ARG A 568 -64.30 -13.17 104.03
N ARG A 569 -64.77 -11.94 104.25
CA ARG A 569 -65.21 -11.03 103.17
C ARG A 569 -64.03 -10.34 102.52
N VAL A 570 -63.16 -9.73 103.31
CA VAL A 570 -61.91 -9.11 102.83
C VAL A 570 -61.06 -10.15 102.08
N GLN A 571 -60.97 -11.40 102.55
CA GLN A 571 -60.28 -12.48 101.83
C GLN A 571 -60.97 -12.88 100.51
N ARG A 572 -62.31 -12.81 100.41
CA ARG A 572 -63.04 -13.06 99.15
C ARG A 572 -62.82 -11.92 98.16
N GLU A 573 -63.05 -10.68 98.57
CA GLU A 573 -62.86 -9.48 97.76
C GLU A 573 -61.39 -9.35 97.33
N ARG A 574 -60.43 -9.65 98.21
CA ARG A 574 -59.00 -9.71 97.90
C ARG A 574 -58.66 -10.85 96.94
N ALA A 575 -59.22 -12.05 97.10
CA ALA A 575 -58.99 -13.16 96.16
C ALA A 575 -59.63 -12.90 94.78
N GLU A 576 -60.78 -12.22 94.71
CA GLU A 576 -61.42 -11.81 93.46
C GLU A 576 -60.62 -10.71 92.75
N LEU A 577 -60.11 -9.72 93.50
CA LEU A 577 -59.18 -8.71 92.99
C LEU A 577 -57.85 -9.32 92.53
N GLU A 578 -57.24 -10.20 93.33
CA GLU A 578 -56.03 -10.94 92.97
C GLU A 578 -56.25 -11.80 91.72
N GLN A 579 -57.41 -12.46 91.58
CA GLN A 579 -57.74 -13.21 90.37
C GLN A 579 -57.93 -12.29 89.16
N ASN A 580 -58.48 -11.10 89.34
CA ASN A 580 -58.67 -10.14 88.24
C ASN A 580 -57.33 -9.50 87.83
N PHE A 581 -56.49 -9.09 88.77
CA PHE A 581 -55.13 -8.66 88.48
C PHE A 581 -54.30 -9.78 87.83
N ALA A 582 -54.43 -11.04 88.28
CA ALA A 582 -53.74 -12.16 87.64
C ALA A 582 -54.20 -12.39 86.19
N LYS A 583 -55.50 -12.27 85.88
CA LYS A 583 -56.02 -12.30 84.50
C LYS A 583 -55.48 -11.13 83.69
N GLU A 584 -55.50 -9.92 84.23
CA GLU A 584 -55.10 -8.71 83.51
C GLU A 584 -53.59 -8.66 83.24
N ILE A 585 -52.78 -9.08 84.21
CA ILE A 585 -51.34 -9.34 84.03
C ILE A 585 -51.12 -10.43 82.98
N SER A 586 -51.85 -11.54 83.02
CA SER A 586 -51.75 -12.60 82.00
C SER A 586 -52.12 -12.08 80.60
N ASN A 587 -53.14 -11.24 80.48
CA ASN A 587 -53.57 -10.62 79.23
C ASN A 587 -52.61 -9.52 78.73
N LEU A 588 -51.84 -8.89 79.64
CA LEU A 588 -50.76 -7.96 79.28
C LEU A 588 -49.52 -8.73 78.82
N VAL A 589 -49.09 -9.74 79.57
CA VAL A 589 -47.97 -10.62 79.20
C VAL A 589 -48.20 -11.30 77.85
N GLN A 590 -49.41 -11.81 77.59
CA GLN A 590 -49.75 -12.42 76.29
C GLN A 590 -49.75 -11.42 75.13
N ARG A 591 -50.13 -10.16 75.36
CA ARG A 591 -50.05 -9.11 74.33
C ARG A 591 -48.60 -8.70 74.07
N LEU A 592 -47.84 -8.43 75.12
CA LEU A 592 -46.42 -8.08 75.02
C LEU A 592 -45.57 -9.22 74.43
N SER A 593 -45.90 -10.48 74.70
CA SER A 593 -45.24 -11.61 74.04
C SER A 593 -45.61 -11.70 72.56
N ALA A 594 -46.89 -11.54 72.20
CA ALA A 594 -47.30 -11.55 70.79
C ALA A 594 -46.70 -10.39 69.98
N GLU A 595 -46.63 -9.19 70.58
CA GLU A 595 -46.01 -8.00 70.01
C GLU A 595 -44.49 -8.16 69.87
N LYS A 596 -43.81 -8.70 70.89
CA LYS A 596 -42.39 -9.09 70.81
C LYS A 596 -42.14 -10.12 69.71
N ASP A 597 -42.93 -11.19 69.67
CA ASP A 597 -42.76 -12.28 68.71
C ASP A 597 -43.07 -11.81 67.26
N GLN A 598 -43.99 -10.85 67.10
CA GLN A 598 -44.22 -10.15 65.83
C GLN A 598 -43.00 -9.29 65.44
N LEU A 599 -42.48 -8.46 66.34
CA LEU A 599 -41.32 -7.60 66.06
C LEU A 599 -40.04 -8.43 65.78
N GLU A 600 -39.83 -9.56 66.46
CA GLU A 600 -38.76 -10.50 66.15
C GLU A 600 -38.95 -11.15 64.76
N ALA A 601 -40.19 -11.46 64.37
CA ALA A 601 -40.49 -11.96 63.03
C ALA A 601 -40.30 -10.90 61.92
N GLU A 602 -40.69 -9.65 62.17
CA GLU A 602 -40.51 -8.53 61.22
C GLU A 602 -39.04 -8.14 61.08
N LEU A 603 -38.30 -8.06 62.18
CA LEU A 603 -36.84 -7.82 62.16
C LEU A 603 -36.11 -8.95 61.42
N LYS A 604 -36.50 -10.21 61.66
CA LYS A 604 -35.94 -11.36 60.95
C LYS A 604 -36.29 -11.32 59.46
N LEU A 605 -37.52 -10.95 59.09
CA LEU A 605 -37.91 -10.82 57.69
C LEU A 605 -37.06 -9.75 56.97
N LYS A 606 -36.81 -8.60 57.61
CA LYS A 606 -35.91 -7.58 57.06
C LYS A 606 -34.47 -8.07 56.94
N MET A 607 -33.94 -8.73 57.96
CA MET A 607 -32.61 -9.34 57.93
C MET A 607 -32.47 -10.37 56.78
N ASP A 608 -33.47 -11.25 56.61
CA ASP A 608 -33.50 -12.22 55.51
C ASP A 608 -33.62 -11.52 54.12
N GLN A 609 -34.32 -10.37 54.04
CA GLN A 609 -34.39 -9.55 52.82
C GLN A 609 -33.06 -8.84 52.50
N GLU A 610 -32.41 -8.22 53.47
CA GLU A 610 -31.10 -7.56 53.33
C GLU A 610 -30.01 -8.58 52.96
N VAL A 611 -29.99 -9.75 53.62
CA VAL A 611 -29.10 -10.86 53.28
C VAL A 611 -29.37 -11.40 51.87
N MET A 612 -30.62 -11.41 51.40
CA MET A 612 -30.93 -11.75 50.00
C MET A 612 -30.42 -10.68 49.02
N LEU A 613 -30.60 -9.38 49.31
CA LEU A 613 -30.14 -8.29 48.45
C LEU A 613 -28.60 -8.29 48.30
N VAL A 614 -27.88 -8.46 49.41
CA VAL A 614 -26.42 -8.56 49.40
C VAL A 614 -25.95 -9.82 48.66
N ARG A 615 -26.71 -10.93 48.73
CA ARG A 615 -26.42 -12.15 47.95
C ARG A 615 -26.63 -11.94 46.45
N THR A 616 -27.68 -11.25 46.01
CA THR A 616 -27.88 -10.96 44.59
C THR A 616 -26.80 -10.04 44.06
N GLN A 617 -26.48 -8.96 44.77
CA GLN A 617 -25.39 -8.04 44.39
C GLN A 617 -24.03 -8.76 44.33
N LEU A 618 -23.74 -9.66 45.27
CA LEU A 618 -22.51 -10.45 45.25
C LEU A 618 -22.44 -11.42 44.06
N GLU A 619 -23.58 -11.99 43.63
CA GLU A 619 -23.65 -12.90 42.49
C GLU A 619 -23.62 -12.14 41.15
N GLU A 620 -24.21 -10.95 41.08
CA GLU A 620 -24.07 -10.01 39.97
C GLU A 620 -22.59 -9.65 39.76
N VAL A 621 -21.90 -9.17 40.80
CA VAL A 621 -20.46 -8.84 40.76
C VAL A 621 -19.60 -10.07 40.42
N ARG A 622 -19.98 -11.28 40.83
CA ARG A 622 -19.32 -12.53 40.38
C ARG A 622 -19.54 -12.80 38.90
N SER A 623 -20.75 -12.59 38.38
CA SER A 623 -21.06 -12.78 36.96
C SER A 623 -20.32 -11.78 36.08
N GLU A 624 -20.19 -10.52 36.52
CA GLU A 624 -19.38 -9.50 35.86
C GLU A 624 -17.88 -9.87 35.88
N ASN A 625 -17.34 -10.31 37.02
CA ASN A 625 -15.96 -10.78 37.10
C ASN A 625 -15.70 -12.00 36.19
N ALA A 626 -16.65 -12.93 36.08
CA ALA A 626 -16.55 -14.06 35.17
C ALA A 626 -16.56 -13.63 33.69
N ALA A 627 -17.46 -12.71 33.31
CA ALA A 627 -17.53 -12.15 31.96
C ALA A 627 -16.27 -11.32 31.60
N LEU A 628 -15.69 -10.60 32.57
CA LEU A 628 -14.43 -9.88 32.40
C LEU A 628 -13.24 -10.86 32.27
N GLN A 629 -13.21 -11.96 33.02
CA GLN A 629 -12.20 -13.01 32.87
C GLN A 629 -12.31 -13.72 31.51
N GLU A 630 -13.53 -14.04 31.04
CA GLU A 630 -13.75 -14.59 29.72
C GLU A 630 -13.27 -13.62 28.63
N ARG A 631 -13.65 -12.34 28.72
CA ARG A 631 -13.21 -11.29 27.78
C ARG A 631 -11.68 -11.09 27.79
N LEU A 632 -11.04 -11.16 28.95
CA LEU A 632 -9.57 -11.15 29.06
C LEU A 632 -8.95 -12.38 28.39
N SER A 633 -9.54 -13.57 28.53
CA SER A 633 -9.04 -14.78 27.86
C SER A 633 -9.17 -14.71 26.34
N VAL A 634 -10.25 -14.13 25.81
CA VAL A 634 -10.44 -13.88 24.38
C VAL A 634 -9.39 -12.88 23.86
N LEU A 635 -9.17 -11.77 24.56
CA LEU A 635 -8.15 -10.78 24.19
C LEU A 635 -6.73 -11.37 24.24
N GLN A 636 -6.43 -12.23 25.22
CA GLN A 636 -5.15 -12.95 25.28
C GLN A 636 -4.97 -13.90 24.08
N GLN A 637 -6.02 -14.61 23.67
CA GLN A 637 -5.98 -15.47 22.48
C GLN A 637 -5.86 -14.65 21.18
N GLU A 638 -6.52 -13.50 21.09
CA GLU A 638 -6.37 -12.57 19.95
C GLU A 638 -4.94 -12.03 19.85
N VAL A 639 -4.32 -11.64 20.97
CA VAL A 639 -2.91 -11.22 21.01
C VAL A 639 -1.99 -12.36 20.56
N GLN A 640 -2.16 -13.59 21.07
CA GLN A 640 -1.35 -14.74 20.63
C GLN A 640 -1.53 -15.03 19.13
N ASN A 641 -2.76 -14.96 18.60
CA ASN A 641 -3.04 -15.16 17.19
C ASN A 641 -2.36 -14.09 16.31
N LEU A 642 -2.33 -12.83 16.79
CA LEU A 642 -1.64 -11.72 16.13
C LEU A 642 -0.12 -11.85 16.21
N GLU A 643 0.43 -12.28 17.34
CA GLU A 643 1.86 -12.60 17.49
C GLU A 643 2.28 -13.73 16.54
N GLU A 644 1.47 -14.80 16.43
CA GLU A 644 1.69 -15.84 15.44
C GLU A 644 1.64 -15.30 14.01
N ASP A 645 0.70 -14.42 13.67
CA ASP A 645 0.60 -13.83 12.33
C ASP A 645 1.75 -12.87 12.01
N VAL A 646 2.24 -12.11 12.99
CA VAL A 646 3.47 -11.31 12.87
C VAL A 646 4.67 -12.22 12.65
N ASN A 647 4.79 -13.33 13.39
CA ASN A 647 5.86 -14.31 13.21
C ASN A 647 5.75 -15.06 11.86
N ARG A 648 4.54 -15.38 11.38
CA ARG A 648 4.28 -15.94 10.04
C ARG A 648 4.66 -14.95 8.93
N LYS A 649 4.40 -13.64 9.11
CA LYS A 649 4.82 -12.59 8.18
C LYS A 649 6.34 -12.39 8.19
N ARG A 650 6.98 -12.40 9.37
CA ARG A 650 8.43 -12.27 9.52
C ARG A 650 9.18 -13.37 8.77
N ARG A 651 8.82 -14.64 8.98
CA ARG A 651 9.45 -15.77 8.26
C ARG A 651 9.31 -15.65 6.74
N LYS A 652 8.16 -15.16 6.26
CA LYS A 652 7.97 -14.92 4.81
C LYS A 652 8.83 -13.79 4.26
N LEU A 653 9.13 -12.75 5.06
CA LEU A 653 10.10 -11.73 4.68
C LEU A 653 11.52 -12.33 4.65
N GLU A 654 11.91 -13.08 5.69
CA GLU A 654 13.19 -13.79 5.76
C GLU A 654 13.38 -14.80 4.60
N GLU A 655 12.31 -15.49 4.18
CA GLU A 655 12.28 -16.41 3.03
C GLU A 655 12.44 -15.65 1.69
N MET A 656 11.72 -14.53 1.50
CA MET A 656 11.83 -13.68 0.32
C MET A 656 13.20 -12.99 0.21
N GLU A 657 13.76 -12.52 1.33
CA GLU A 657 15.12 -11.96 1.41
C GLU A 657 16.16 -13.00 0.99
N GLN A 658 16.05 -14.24 1.49
CA GLN A 658 16.92 -15.35 1.08
C GLN A 658 16.72 -15.74 -0.39
N GLU A 659 15.53 -15.58 -0.97
CA GLU A 659 15.29 -15.80 -2.40
C GLU A 659 15.90 -14.69 -3.26
N HIS A 660 15.75 -13.43 -2.87
CA HIS A 660 16.40 -12.29 -3.52
C HIS A 660 17.93 -12.35 -3.46
N GLU A 661 18.52 -12.76 -2.34
CA GLU A 661 19.97 -12.92 -2.24
C GLU A 661 20.48 -14.06 -3.14
N ARG A 662 19.76 -15.19 -3.21
CA ARG A 662 20.06 -16.27 -4.17
C ARG A 662 19.91 -15.81 -5.62
N SER A 663 18.90 -15.01 -5.95
CA SER A 663 18.76 -14.41 -7.28
C SER A 663 19.95 -13.51 -7.63
N ARG A 664 20.42 -12.67 -6.69
CA ARG A 664 21.62 -11.83 -6.88
C ARG A 664 22.89 -12.67 -7.06
N GLU A 665 23.08 -13.72 -6.28
CA GLU A 665 24.19 -14.67 -6.48
C GLU A 665 24.14 -15.36 -7.85
N GLU A 666 22.95 -15.55 -8.43
CA GLU A 666 22.76 -16.12 -9.76
C GLU A 666 23.00 -15.11 -10.88
N GLU A 667 22.51 -13.88 -10.73
CA GLU A 667 22.83 -12.77 -11.62
C GLU A 667 24.34 -12.47 -11.62
N GLU A 668 25.01 -12.48 -10.46
CA GLU A 668 26.47 -12.33 -10.38
C GLU A 668 27.22 -13.50 -11.04
N ARG A 669 26.75 -14.74 -10.87
CA ARG A 669 27.34 -15.91 -11.53
C ARG A 669 27.21 -15.79 -13.05
N LEU A 670 26.01 -15.49 -13.54
CA LEU A 670 25.73 -15.30 -14.97
C LEU A 670 26.49 -14.11 -15.56
N TYR A 671 26.67 -13.00 -14.82
CA TYR A 671 27.47 -11.86 -15.26
C TYR A 671 28.94 -12.24 -15.43
N LYS A 672 29.52 -12.97 -14.47
CA LYS A 672 30.91 -13.46 -14.52
C LYS A 672 31.12 -14.47 -15.65
N GLU A 673 30.14 -15.32 -15.93
CA GLU A 673 30.16 -16.24 -17.06
C GLU A 673 30.02 -15.49 -18.41
N ASN A 674 29.14 -14.49 -18.50
CA ASN A 674 28.97 -13.68 -19.70
C ASN A 674 30.20 -12.80 -20.00
N SER A 675 30.95 -12.36 -18.99
CA SER A 675 32.26 -11.73 -19.19
C SER A 675 33.25 -12.67 -19.88
N ARG A 676 33.38 -13.91 -19.38
CA ARG A 676 34.25 -14.94 -19.98
C ARG A 676 33.86 -15.26 -21.41
N TYR A 677 32.58 -15.40 -21.73
CA TYR A 677 32.14 -15.61 -23.11
C TYR A 677 32.45 -14.41 -24.03
N ARG A 678 32.44 -13.17 -23.51
CA ARG A 678 32.88 -12.00 -24.28
C ARG A 678 34.39 -12.00 -24.50
N GLU A 679 35.17 -12.38 -23.48
CA GLU A 679 36.63 -12.54 -23.56
C GLU A 679 37.00 -13.63 -24.59
N GLU A 680 36.37 -14.82 -24.53
CA GLU A 680 36.54 -15.91 -25.50
C GLU A 680 36.15 -15.49 -26.93
N VAL A 681 35.06 -14.73 -27.11
CA VAL A 681 34.65 -14.21 -28.43
C VAL A 681 35.64 -13.16 -28.96
N LEU A 682 36.24 -12.33 -28.10
CA LEU A 682 37.28 -11.39 -28.50
C LEU A 682 38.58 -12.10 -28.91
N ASP A 683 38.99 -13.13 -28.18
CA ASP A 683 40.16 -13.95 -28.52
C ASP A 683 39.95 -14.73 -29.84
N LEU A 684 38.76 -15.32 -30.03
CA LEU A 684 38.39 -15.98 -31.29
C LEU A 684 38.31 -14.99 -32.46
N SER A 685 37.80 -13.78 -32.23
CA SER A 685 37.77 -12.71 -33.22
C SER A 685 39.19 -12.27 -33.61
N SER A 686 40.07 -12.05 -32.63
CA SER A 686 41.48 -11.73 -32.83
C SER A 686 42.20 -12.81 -33.64
N ARG A 687 42.00 -14.09 -33.28
CA ARG A 687 42.56 -15.23 -34.01
C ARG A 687 42.02 -15.35 -35.43
N ASN A 688 40.74 -15.10 -35.67
CA ASN A 688 40.16 -15.08 -37.01
C ASN A 688 40.70 -13.92 -37.85
N LEU A 689 40.91 -12.74 -37.26
CA LEU A 689 41.55 -11.61 -37.93
C LEU A 689 43.00 -11.93 -38.31
N GLN A 690 43.77 -12.56 -37.41
CA GLN A 690 45.12 -13.04 -37.72
C GLN A 690 45.11 -14.04 -38.89
N LEU A 691 44.28 -15.10 -38.82
CA LEU A 691 44.17 -16.08 -39.91
C LEU A 691 43.66 -15.47 -41.23
N SER A 692 42.87 -14.40 -41.18
CA SER A 692 42.45 -13.66 -42.37
C SER A 692 43.62 -12.89 -43.00
N ASN A 693 44.46 -12.26 -42.18
CA ASN A 693 45.69 -11.60 -42.64
C ASN A 693 46.69 -12.61 -43.22
N ASP A 694 46.95 -13.72 -42.52
CA ASP A 694 47.81 -14.81 -42.98
C ASP A 694 47.33 -15.35 -44.35
N ASN A 695 46.02 -15.56 -44.51
CA ASN A 695 45.43 -15.97 -45.79
C ASN A 695 45.54 -14.89 -46.88
N ALA A 696 45.45 -13.61 -46.54
CA ALA A 696 45.62 -12.50 -47.48
C ALA A 696 47.07 -12.39 -47.98
N GLU A 697 48.05 -12.58 -47.09
CA GLU A 697 49.48 -12.64 -47.42
C GLU A 697 49.81 -13.87 -48.29
N LEU A 698 49.35 -15.05 -47.90
CA LEU A 698 49.50 -16.27 -48.71
C LEU A 698 48.84 -16.13 -50.09
N SER A 699 47.68 -15.48 -50.17
CA SER A 699 47.01 -15.17 -51.44
C SER A 699 47.77 -14.14 -52.28
N ALA A 700 48.48 -13.20 -51.65
CA ALA A 700 49.34 -12.25 -52.36
C ALA A 700 50.60 -12.93 -52.92
N HIS A 701 51.23 -13.82 -52.13
CA HIS A 701 52.33 -14.66 -52.60
C HIS A 701 51.90 -15.56 -53.76
N LEU A 702 50.76 -16.26 -53.65
CA LEU A 702 50.24 -17.10 -54.73
C LEU A 702 50.00 -16.33 -56.03
N ARG A 703 49.51 -15.08 -55.94
CA ARG A 703 49.38 -14.20 -57.12
C ARG A 703 50.75 -13.84 -57.71
N GLY A 704 51.72 -13.45 -56.88
CA GLY A 704 53.09 -13.15 -57.34
C GLY A 704 53.78 -14.35 -58.01
N ASP A 705 53.56 -15.56 -57.51
CA ASP A 705 54.04 -16.80 -58.12
C ASP A 705 53.34 -17.10 -59.45
N GLN A 706 52.02 -16.91 -59.53
CA GLN A 706 51.25 -17.05 -60.78
C GLN A 706 51.71 -16.05 -61.86
N GLU A 707 51.96 -14.79 -61.47
CA GLU A 707 52.51 -13.78 -62.38
C GLU A 707 53.94 -14.14 -62.82
N SER A 708 54.78 -14.63 -61.90
CA SER A 708 56.13 -15.10 -62.23
C SER A 708 56.10 -16.28 -63.21
N VAL A 709 55.19 -17.24 -63.01
CA VAL A 709 54.95 -18.35 -63.94
C VAL A 709 54.41 -17.87 -65.30
N ARG A 710 53.55 -16.84 -65.34
CA ARG A 710 53.12 -16.19 -66.60
C ARG A 710 54.34 -15.60 -67.34
N MET A 711 55.16 -14.79 -66.68
CA MET A 711 56.36 -14.18 -67.29
C MET A 711 57.36 -15.23 -67.80
N LEU A 712 57.50 -16.37 -67.11
CA LEU A 712 58.33 -17.50 -67.56
C LEU A 712 57.73 -18.23 -68.78
N ARG A 713 56.40 -18.42 -68.83
CA ARG A 713 55.71 -18.98 -70.00
C ARG A 713 55.82 -18.07 -71.23
N GLU A 714 55.69 -16.77 -71.05
CA GLU A 714 55.87 -15.78 -72.12
C GLU A 714 57.31 -15.81 -72.67
N ARG A 715 58.33 -15.85 -71.79
CA ARG A 715 59.74 -16.03 -72.19
C ARG A 715 60.01 -17.36 -72.90
N LEU A 716 59.40 -18.46 -72.47
CA LEU A 716 59.49 -19.74 -73.18
C LEU A 716 58.84 -19.65 -74.58
N ALA A 717 57.74 -18.92 -74.71
CA ALA A 717 57.08 -18.70 -75.99
C ALA A 717 57.85 -17.78 -76.94
N THR A 718 58.62 -16.79 -76.44
CA THR A 718 59.53 -16.00 -77.30
C THR A 718 60.72 -16.84 -77.76
N VAL A 719 61.39 -17.55 -76.84
CA VAL A 719 62.53 -18.42 -77.18
C VAL A 719 62.13 -19.54 -78.16
N SER A 720 60.93 -20.12 -78.04
CA SER A 720 60.43 -21.09 -79.02
C SER A 720 60.25 -20.47 -80.41
N LYS A 721 59.75 -19.22 -80.51
CA LYS A 721 59.62 -18.53 -81.80
C LYS A 721 60.97 -18.18 -82.40
N GLU A 722 61.90 -17.67 -81.58
CA GLU A 722 63.28 -17.42 -81.99
C GLU A 722 63.93 -18.69 -82.55
N GLN A 723 63.74 -19.84 -81.88
CA GLN A 723 64.24 -21.14 -82.34
C GLN A 723 63.55 -21.65 -83.62
N ASP A 724 62.26 -21.38 -83.82
CA ASP A 724 61.56 -21.71 -85.07
C ASP A 724 61.97 -20.80 -86.24
N GLU A 725 62.24 -19.52 -85.97
CA GLU A 725 62.79 -18.57 -86.95
C GLU A 725 64.25 -18.92 -87.34
N GLU A 726 65.08 -19.30 -86.37
CA GLU A 726 66.43 -19.85 -86.62
C GLU A 726 66.36 -21.13 -87.46
N GLN A 727 65.47 -22.07 -87.13
CA GLN A 727 65.24 -23.28 -87.95
C GLN A 727 64.78 -22.93 -89.36
N MET A 728 63.92 -21.92 -89.54
CA MET A 728 63.48 -21.47 -90.86
C MET A 728 64.64 -20.83 -91.64
N MET A 729 65.52 -20.06 -90.97
CA MET A 729 66.73 -19.52 -91.58
C MET A 729 67.69 -20.64 -92.01
N LEU A 730 67.94 -21.62 -91.13
CA LEU A 730 68.79 -22.77 -91.41
C LEU A 730 68.28 -23.60 -92.59
N ARG A 731 66.95 -23.84 -92.69
CA ARG A 731 66.35 -24.50 -93.86
C ARG A 731 66.56 -23.69 -95.14
N ARG A 732 66.30 -22.37 -95.12
CA ARG A 732 66.55 -21.49 -96.29
C ARG A 732 68.02 -21.50 -96.73
N LEU A 733 68.96 -21.57 -95.79
CA LEU A 733 70.39 -21.68 -96.09
C LEU A 733 70.77 -23.07 -96.65
N GLN A 734 70.16 -24.14 -96.16
CA GLN A 734 70.32 -25.50 -96.73
C GLN A 734 69.74 -25.59 -98.14
N ASP A 735 68.54 -25.04 -98.38
CA ASP A 735 67.92 -24.99 -99.70
C ASP A 735 68.76 -24.15 -100.68
N ALA A 736 69.30 -23.00 -100.25
CA ALA A 736 70.20 -22.18 -101.06
C ALA A 736 71.53 -22.89 -101.38
N ALA A 737 72.11 -23.62 -100.42
CA ALA A 737 73.32 -24.41 -100.66
C ALA A 737 73.05 -25.59 -101.62
N ALA A 738 71.90 -26.27 -101.49
CA ALA A 738 71.47 -27.32 -102.41
C ALA A 738 71.19 -26.76 -103.81
N GLN A 739 70.64 -25.54 -103.90
CA GLN A 739 70.44 -24.82 -105.16
C GLN A 739 71.78 -24.51 -105.83
N GLN A 740 72.74 -23.94 -105.09
CA GLN A 740 74.08 -23.63 -105.59
C GLN A 740 74.84 -24.87 -106.05
N GLU A 741 74.69 -26.00 -105.36
CA GLU A 741 75.32 -27.28 -105.77
C GLU A 741 74.64 -27.87 -107.02
N ARG A 742 73.32 -27.71 -107.19
CA ARG A 742 72.62 -28.05 -108.46
C ARG A 742 73.09 -27.17 -109.61
N GLU A 743 73.22 -25.86 -109.40
CA GLU A 743 73.72 -24.90 -110.41
C GLU A 743 75.17 -25.25 -110.80
N LYS A 744 76.02 -25.56 -109.84
CA LYS A 744 77.38 -26.08 -110.06
C LYS A 744 77.40 -27.39 -110.86
N GLN A 745 76.49 -28.33 -110.57
CA GLN A 745 76.34 -29.56 -111.35
C GLN A 745 75.81 -29.31 -112.77
N GLN A 746 74.89 -28.36 -112.95
CA GLN A 746 74.40 -27.94 -114.27
C GLN A 746 75.49 -27.26 -115.11
N LEU A 747 76.27 -26.35 -114.50
CA LEU A 747 77.42 -25.72 -115.15
C LEU A 747 78.53 -26.73 -115.49
N GLN A 748 78.75 -27.73 -114.63
CA GLN A 748 79.69 -28.82 -114.93
C GLN A 748 79.16 -29.70 -116.08
N ALA A 749 77.85 -29.98 -116.11
CA ALA A 749 77.22 -30.72 -117.20
C ALA A 749 77.29 -29.94 -118.52
N SER A 750 76.91 -28.66 -118.55
CA SER A 750 76.99 -27.82 -119.74
C SER A 750 78.43 -27.67 -120.23
N TRP A 751 79.40 -27.46 -119.33
CA TRP A 751 80.82 -27.42 -119.69
C TRP A 751 81.31 -28.75 -120.31
N THR A 752 80.86 -29.91 -119.80
CA THR A 752 81.19 -31.20 -120.45
C THR A 752 80.49 -31.38 -121.80
N GLN A 753 79.30 -30.81 -122.00
CA GLN A 753 78.60 -30.84 -123.29
C GLN A 753 79.25 -29.89 -124.30
N GLU A 754 79.54 -28.65 -123.92
CA GLU A 754 80.33 -27.68 -124.71
C GLU A 754 81.69 -28.25 -125.08
N ARG A 755 82.40 -28.86 -124.13
CA ARG A 755 83.67 -29.52 -124.43
C ARG A 755 83.51 -30.64 -125.47
N GLN A 756 82.48 -31.48 -125.37
CA GLN A 756 82.23 -32.50 -126.39
C GLN A 756 81.75 -31.91 -127.73
N LEU A 757 81.07 -30.77 -127.73
CA LEU A 757 80.70 -30.05 -128.95
C LEU A 757 81.94 -29.45 -129.61
N LEU A 758 82.82 -28.79 -128.85
CA LEU A 758 84.12 -28.29 -129.32
C LEU A 758 85.04 -29.41 -129.81
N GLU A 759 85.07 -30.58 -129.16
CA GLU A 759 85.80 -31.76 -129.63
C GLU A 759 85.21 -32.32 -130.95
N ARG A 760 83.88 -32.25 -131.14
CA ARG A 760 83.21 -32.60 -132.42
C ARG A 760 83.45 -31.53 -133.49
N GLU A 761 83.39 -30.26 -133.16
CA GLU A 761 83.63 -29.13 -134.05
C GLU A 761 85.09 -29.07 -134.51
N LEU A 762 86.06 -29.34 -133.63
CA LEU A 762 87.47 -29.51 -134.01
C LEU A 762 87.74 -30.73 -134.93
N SER A 763 86.79 -31.67 -135.04
CA SER A 763 86.79 -32.69 -136.09
C SER A 763 86.11 -32.18 -137.37
N CYS A 764 84.97 -31.51 -137.25
CA CYS A 764 84.17 -30.95 -138.35
C CYS A 764 84.94 -29.86 -139.12
N CYS A 765 85.66 -28.98 -138.42
CA CYS A 765 86.46 -27.89 -138.99
C CYS A 765 87.73 -28.35 -139.72
N LYS A 766 88.13 -29.63 -139.59
CA LYS A 766 89.18 -30.22 -140.44
C LYS A 766 88.66 -30.57 -141.83
N ASP A 767 87.39 -30.98 -141.92
CA ASP A 767 86.75 -31.38 -143.18
C ASP A 767 85.95 -30.24 -143.84
N LYS A 768 85.72 -29.13 -143.13
CA LYS A 768 84.94 -27.97 -143.61
C LYS A 768 85.73 -26.66 -143.75
N LEU A 769 87.06 -26.72 -143.82
CA LEU A 769 87.89 -25.57 -144.21
C LEU A 769 87.84 -25.38 -145.75
N GLY A 770 86.62 -25.19 -146.27
CA GLY A 770 86.28 -25.53 -147.66
C GLY A 770 85.01 -24.86 -148.20
N ARG A 771 85.06 -23.52 -148.29
CA ARG A 771 84.10 -22.58 -148.96
C ARG A 771 82.99 -22.01 -148.06
N GLU A 772 82.61 -20.78 -148.39
CA GLU A 772 82.07 -19.75 -147.47
C GLU A 772 80.64 -19.30 -147.88
N ALA A 773 80.17 -18.17 -147.29
CA ALA A 773 78.87 -17.49 -147.44
C ALA A 773 77.70 -18.21 -146.73
N GLU A 774 77.12 -17.71 -145.65
CA GLU A 774 77.19 -16.35 -145.06
C GLU A 774 76.74 -15.23 -146.03
N LEU A 775 75.48 -15.29 -146.48
CA LEU A 775 74.77 -14.09 -147.00
C LEU A 775 73.22 -14.13 -146.91
N GLU A 776 72.61 -15.17 -146.35
CA GLU A 776 71.13 -15.27 -146.18
C GLU A 776 70.63 -14.92 -144.75
N ALA A 777 71.53 -14.68 -143.80
CA ALA A 777 71.20 -14.58 -142.37
C ALA A 777 70.44 -13.29 -141.95
N GLU A 778 70.48 -12.23 -142.75
CA GLU A 778 69.91 -10.92 -142.39
C GLU A 778 68.37 -10.90 -142.37
N LEU A 779 67.70 -11.79 -143.13
CA LEU A 779 66.25 -11.74 -143.34
C LEU A 779 65.42 -12.30 -142.16
N SER A 780 66.04 -13.01 -141.22
CA SER A 780 65.35 -13.61 -140.05
C SER A 780 65.18 -12.64 -138.87
N SER A 781 65.96 -11.55 -138.83
CA SER A 781 66.13 -10.69 -137.64
C SER A 781 64.92 -9.80 -137.31
N VAL A 782 64.12 -9.43 -138.31
CA VAL A 782 63.05 -8.42 -138.16
C VAL A 782 61.74 -9.04 -137.68
N THR A 783 61.37 -10.22 -138.18
CA THR A 783 60.07 -10.87 -137.93
C THR A 783 59.83 -11.18 -136.45
N LEU A 784 60.90 -11.55 -135.72
CA LEU A 784 60.85 -11.97 -134.32
C LEU A 784 60.55 -10.80 -133.35
N LYS A 785 60.85 -9.56 -133.74
CA LYS A 785 60.67 -8.36 -132.89
C LYS A 785 59.22 -7.88 -132.83
N LEU A 786 58.36 -8.26 -133.78
CA LEU A 786 56.94 -7.91 -133.77
C LEU A 786 56.13 -8.77 -132.79
N GLN A 787 56.41 -10.08 -132.72
CA GLN A 787 55.68 -11.01 -131.84
C GLN A 787 55.88 -10.70 -130.36
N TRP A 788 57.10 -10.32 -129.96
CA TRP A 788 57.44 -10.03 -128.56
C TRP A 788 56.61 -8.87 -127.97
N MET A 789 56.28 -7.87 -128.80
CA MET A 789 55.49 -6.70 -128.39
C MET A 789 54.00 -7.02 -128.14
N GLU A 790 53.46 -8.06 -128.78
CA GLU A 790 52.07 -8.49 -128.59
C GLU A 790 51.92 -9.33 -127.31
N GLU A 791 52.91 -10.15 -126.97
CA GLU A 791 52.91 -10.95 -125.73
C GLU A 791 53.03 -10.09 -124.47
N ASP A 792 53.86 -9.05 -124.48
CA ASP A 792 54.01 -8.14 -123.33
C ASP A 792 52.75 -7.30 -123.08
N LYS A 793 52.06 -6.87 -124.14
CA LYS A 793 50.73 -6.26 -124.04
C LYS A 793 49.73 -7.19 -123.36
N ALA A 794 49.74 -8.48 -123.72
CA ALA A 794 48.84 -9.48 -123.14
C ALA A 794 49.18 -9.83 -121.66
N LYS A 795 50.44 -9.71 -121.23
CA LYS A 795 50.82 -9.82 -119.81
C LYS A 795 50.24 -8.67 -119.00
N LEU A 796 50.48 -7.43 -119.42
CA LEU A 796 50.06 -6.22 -118.70
C LEU A 796 48.56 -6.12 -118.47
N GLN A 797 47.73 -6.71 -119.34
CA GLN A 797 46.27 -6.76 -119.16
C GLN A 797 45.86 -7.72 -118.03
N ARG A 798 46.38 -8.96 -118.00
CA ARG A 798 46.12 -9.91 -116.88
C ARG A 798 46.63 -9.36 -115.55
N ASP A 799 47.79 -8.73 -115.59
CA ASP A 799 48.40 -8.03 -114.46
C ASP A 799 47.51 -6.90 -113.90
N ALA A 800 46.69 -6.25 -114.73
CA ALA A 800 45.72 -5.25 -114.29
C ALA A 800 44.45 -5.91 -113.71
N GLU A 801 43.96 -6.98 -114.33
CA GLU A 801 42.81 -7.76 -113.86
C GLU A 801 43.07 -8.40 -112.49
N ASP A 802 44.24 -8.98 -112.26
CA ASP A 802 44.65 -9.54 -110.95
C ASP A 802 44.84 -8.46 -109.86
N ARG A 803 45.14 -7.22 -110.25
CA ARG A 803 45.14 -6.08 -109.31
C ARG A 803 43.70 -5.68 -108.94
N ASN A 804 42.77 -5.60 -109.89
CA ASN A 804 41.34 -5.38 -109.60
C ASN A 804 40.77 -6.50 -108.71
N ASN A 805 41.03 -7.76 -109.04
CA ASN A 805 40.60 -8.92 -108.25
C ASN A 805 41.15 -8.90 -106.80
N LYS A 806 42.27 -8.20 -106.54
CA LYS A 806 42.79 -7.95 -105.19
C LYS A 806 42.13 -6.76 -104.51
N VAL A 807 41.88 -5.66 -105.24
CA VAL A 807 41.15 -4.49 -104.70
C VAL A 807 39.74 -4.88 -104.26
N GLU A 808 39.02 -5.64 -105.07
CA GLU A 808 37.65 -6.08 -104.75
C GLU A 808 37.59 -7.00 -103.52
N LYS A 809 38.56 -7.93 -103.39
CA LYS A 809 38.72 -8.76 -102.18
C LYS A 809 39.12 -7.96 -100.94
N LEU A 810 39.89 -6.88 -101.10
CA LEU A 810 40.20 -5.96 -100.01
C LEU A 810 38.98 -5.12 -99.62
N GLN A 811 38.16 -4.67 -100.57
CA GLN A 811 36.89 -3.98 -100.28
C GLN A 811 35.91 -4.88 -99.53
N GLN A 812 35.76 -6.16 -99.94
CA GLN A 812 34.98 -7.14 -99.18
C GLN A 812 35.52 -7.33 -97.75
N ARG A 813 36.85 -7.31 -97.58
CA ARG A 813 37.49 -7.40 -96.26
C ARG A 813 37.26 -6.16 -95.40
N VAL A 814 37.25 -4.97 -96.00
CA VAL A 814 36.93 -3.71 -95.33
C VAL A 814 35.47 -3.73 -94.87
N VAL A 815 34.52 -4.08 -95.73
CA VAL A 815 33.09 -4.15 -95.36
C VAL A 815 32.82 -5.17 -94.24
N SER A 816 33.53 -6.31 -94.20
CA SER A 816 33.44 -7.23 -93.04
C SER A 816 34.03 -6.64 -91.76
N LEU A 817 35.13 -5.88 -91.84
CA LEU A 817 35.73 -5.23 -90.67
C LEU A 817 34.90 -4.03 -90.19
N GLU A 818 34.20 -3.34 -91.09
CA GLU A 818 33.24 -2.29 -90.76
C GLU A 818 32.04 -2.88 -90.00
N SER A 819 31.46 -4.01 -90.45
CA SER A 819 30.36 -4.66 -89.72
C SER A 819 30.79 -5.29 -88.38
N GLU A 820 32.02 -5.82 -88.29
CA GLU A 820 32.62 -6.24 -87.01
C GLU A 820 32.83 -5.04 -86.07
N ALA A 821 33.26 -3.88 -86.59
CA ALA A 821 33.41 -2.66 -85.81
C ALA A 821 32.05 -2.10 -85.32
N GLU A 822 31.00 -2.09 -86.15
CA GLU A 822 29.64 -1.70 -85.77
C GLU A 822 29.06 -2.62 -84.69
N LEU A 823 29.29 -3.93 -84.78
CA LEU A 823 28.91 -4.90 -83.75
C LEU A 823 29.63 -4.63 -82.43
N LEU A 824 30.95 -4.38 -82.46
CA LEU A 824 31.74 -4.04 -81.27
C LEU A 824 31.31 -2.69 -80.66
N HIS A 825 30.96 -1.69 -81.47
CA HIS A 825 30.42 -0.41 -80.98
C HIS A 825 29.04 -0.61 -80.33
N SER A 826 28.20 -1.49 -80.87
CA SER A 826 26.90 -1.82 -80.30
C SER A 826 27.03 -2.53 -78.95
N GLN A 827 27.94 -3.51 -78.84
CA GLN A 827 28.27 -4.20 -77.58
C GLN A 827 28.85 -3.25 -76.53
N LEU A 828 29.79 -2.38 -76.93
CA LEU A 828 30.40 -1.39 -76.04
C LEU A 828 29.37 -0.33 -75.59
N HIS A 829 28.41 0.04 -76.45
CA HIS A 829 27.33 0.94 -76.05
C HIS A 829 26.36 0.28 -75.06
N ALA A 830 26.06 -1.02 -75.21
CA ALA A 830 25.26 -1.78 -74.26
C ALA A 830 25.96 -1.88 -72.89
N ALA A 831 27.25 -2.25 -72.85
CA ALA A 831 28.03 -2.29 -71.61
C ALA A 831 28.14 -0.91 -70.93
N ASN A 832 28.20 0.18 -71.73
CA ASN A 832 28.12 1.54 -71.20
C ASN A 832 26.73 1.89 -70.62
N GLN A 833 25.64 1.30 -71.11
CA GLN A 833 24.31 1.45 -70.51
C GLN A 833 24.15 0.63 -69.22
N GLU A 834 24.68 -0.59 -69.18
CA GLU A 834 24.69 -1.44 -67.97
C GLU A 834 25.51 -0.79 -66.84
N THR A 835 26.71 -0.30 -67.15
CA THR A 835 27.53 0.44 -66.16
C THR A 835 26.87 1.73 -65.70
N LEU A 836 26.15 2.46 -66.56
CA LEU A 836 25.33 3.60 -66.13
C LEU A 836 24.22 3.16 -65.16
N GLY A 837 23.52 2.06 -65.45
CA GLY A 837 22.55 1.45 -64.53
C GLY A 837 23.16 1.14 -63.17
N HIS A 838 24.30 0.45 -63.14
CA HIS A 838 25.01 0.15 -61.89
C HIS A 838 25.48 1.41 -61.14
N THR A 839 25.88 2.49 -61.83
CA THR A 839 26.18 3.76 -61.12
C THR A 839 24.93 4.40 -60.50
N GLN A 840 23.76 4.24 -61.11
CA GLN A 840 22.49 4.69 -60.54
C GLN A 840 22.11 3.84 -59.32
N GLU A 841 22.21 2.51 -59.41
CA GLU A 841 21.99 1.58 -58.30
C GLU A 841 22.92 1.87 -57.11
N VAL A 842 24.21 2.09 -57.38
CA VAL A 842 25.19 2.48 -56.34
C VAL A 842 24.82 3.84 -55.72
N SER A 843 24.35 4.82 -56.51
CA SER A 843 23.90 6.11 -55.97
C SER A 843 22.65 5.98 -55.10
N GLU A 844 21.72 5.09 -55.45
CA GLU A 844 20.55 4.77 -54.64
C GLU A 844 20.91 4.06 -53.34
N LEU A 845 21.82 3.09 -53.40
CA LEU A 845 22.32 2.39 -52.22
C LEU A 845 23.08 3.35 -51.30
N GLN A 846 23.89 4.26 -51.83
CA GLN A 846 24.53 5.32 -51.05
C GLN A 846 23.51 6.26 -50.39
N ARG A 847 22.45 6.67 -51.08
CA ARG A 847 21.37 7.47 -50.49
C ARG A 847 20.64 6.72 -49.39
N ARG A 848 20.25 5.46 -49.62
CA ARG A 848 19.60 4.60 -48.61
C ARG A 848 20.50 4.40 -47.39
N LEU A 849 21.81 4.23 -47.59
CA LEU A 849 22.80 4.13 -46.52
C LEU A 849 22.89 5.43 -45.70
N GLN A 850 22.89 6.60 -46.36
CA GLN A 850 22.86 7.91 -45.68
C GLN A 850 21.55 8.15 -44.91
N ASP A 851 20.41 7.74 -45.47
CA ASP A 851 19.11 7.83 -44.79
C ASP A 851 19.06 6.93 -43.54
N VAL A 852 19.65 5.72 -43.60
CA VAL A 852 19.81 4.83 -42.43
C VAL A 852 20.79 5.40 -41.40
N HIS A 853 21.93 5.99 -41.81
CA HIS A 853 22.86 6.63 -40.87
C HIS A 853 22.17 7.77 -40.10
N ARG A 854 21.37 8.60 -40.77
CA ARG A 854 20.59 9.66 -40.12
C ARG A 854 19.60 9.10 -39.09
N GLN A 855 18.92 8.00 -39.41
CA GLN A 855 18.03 7.31 -38.46
C GLN A 855 18.79 6.75 -37.25
N VAL A 856 20.02 6.24 -37.44
CA VAL A 856 20.89 5.81 -36.32
C VAL A 856 21.31 7.02 -35.48
N GLU A 857 21.75 8.13 -36.08
CA GLU A 857 22.11 9.36 -35.36
C GLU A 857 20.93 9.93 -34.56
N GLU A 858 19.72 9.92 -35.12
CA GLU A 858 18.47 10.33 -34.46
C GLU A 858 18.11 9.40 -33.29
N MET A 859 18.23 8.08 -33.46
CA MET A 859 18.02 7.10 -32.39
C MET A 859 19.06 7.20 -31.28
N GLU A 860 20.34 7.40 -31.62
CA GLU A 860 21.40 7.68 -30.65
C GLU A 860 21.18 9.00 -29.91
N ALA A 861 20.63 10.02 -30.58
CA ALA A 861 20.25 11.28 -29.93
C ALA A 861 19.05 11.10 -28.99
N GLY A 862 18.08 10.25 -29.35
CA GLY A 862 16.98 9.83 -28.47
C GLY A 862 17.47 9.07 -27.24
N LEU A 863 18.34 8.07 -27.43
CA LEU A 863 18.97 7.32 -26.34
C LEU A 863 19.81 8.23 -25.43
N ARG A 864 20.54 9.20 -25.97
CA ARG A 864 21.29 10.21 -25.19
C ARG A 864 20.39 11.15 -24.39
N LYS A 865 19.14 11.41 -24.81
CA LYS A 865 18.14 12.14 -24.02
C LYS A 865 17.57 11.26 -22.91
N LEU A 866 17.08 10.07 -23.24
CA LEU A 866 16.57 9.10 -22.25
C LEU A 866 17.60 8.75 -21.17
N MET A 867 18.89 8.66 -21.52
CA MET A 867 19.97 8.46 -20.54
C MET A 867 20.20 9.66 -19.63
N LYS A 868 19.95 10.90 -20.10
CA LYS A 868 19.98 12.10 -19.24
C LYS A 868 18.76 12.17 -18.35
N GLU A 869 17.56 12.03 -18.92
CA GLU A 869 16.29 12.01 -18.18
C GLU A 869 16.31 10.95 -17.08
N LYS A 870 16.89 9.77 -17.35
CA LYS A 870 17.12 8.71 -16.35
C LYS A 870 18.09 9.10 -15.25
N GLU A 871 19.17 9.83 -15.56
CA GLU A 871 20.17 10.23 -14.56
C GLU A 871 19.68 11.44 -13.74
N GLU A 872 18.93 12.36 -14.35
CA GLU A 872 18.22 13.46 -13.68
C GLU A 872 17.15 12.90 -12.72
N LEU A 873 16.39 11.86 -13.13
CA LEU A 873 15.46 11.14 -12.24
C LEU A 873 16.16 10.37 -11.12
N ARG A 874 17.39 9.88 -11.33
CA ARG A 874 18.20 9.24 -10.27
C ARG A 874 18.71 10.26 -9.27
N GLN A 875 19.22 11.39 -9.73
CA GLN A 875 19.67 12.49 -8.86
C GLN A 875 18.50 13.01 -8.03
N ALA A 876 17.33 13.23 -8.62
CA ALA A 876 16.12 13.62 -7.88
C ALA A 876 15.68 12.56 -6.85
N LEU A 877 15.89 11.26 -7.11
CA LEU A 877 15.59 10.19 -6.16
C LEU A 877 16.63 10.13 -5.02
N GLU A 878 17.92 10.29 -5.32
CA GLU A 878 19.00 10.34 -4.33
C GLU A 878 18.87 11.59 -3.43
N GLU A 879 18.52 12.74 -4.00
CA GLU A 879 18.15 13.96 -3.25
C GLU A 879 16.92 13.74 -2.37
N GLN A 880 15.89 13.05 -2.87
CA GLN A 880 14.69 12.73 -2.07
C GLN A 880 14.99 11.73 -0.94
N GLU A 881 15.83 10.73 -1.17
CA GLU A 881 16.27 9.79 -0.14
C GLU A 881 17.11 10.48 0.94
N GLU A 882 18.06 11.33 0.55
CA GLU A 882 18.92 12.03 1.52
C GLU A 882 18.12 13.07 2.31
N GLN A 883 17.18 13.78 1.67
CA GLN A 883 16.26 14.67 2.38
C GLN A 883 15.38 13.90 3.38
N ALA A 884 14.88 12.71 3.03
CA ALA A 884 14.12 11.86 3.93
C ALA A 884 14.97 11.30 5.09
N ARG A 885 16.26 11.02 4.87
CA ARG A 885 17.21 10.66 5.93
C ARG A 885 17.48 11.82 6.87
N ILE A 886 17.59 13.05 6.36
CA ILE A 886 17.76 14.26 7.17
C ILE A 886 16.52 14.46 8.06
N THR A 887 15.30 14.43 7.52
CA THR A 887 14.10 14.58 8.34
C THR A 887 13.94 13.47 9.37
N LEU A 888 14.30 12.22 9.04
CA LEU A 888 14.34 11.12 10.04
C LEU A 888 15.42 11.32 11.12
N GLN A 889 16.55 11.96 10.81
CA GLN A 889 17.54 12.34 11.82
C GLN A 889 17.03 13.48 12.72
N GLU A 890 16.33 14.46 12.17
CA GLU A 890 15.72 15.56 12.93
C GLU A 890 14.57 15.08 13.82
N GLU A 891 13.70 14.20 13.32
CA GLU A 891 12.65 13.52 14.10
C GLU A 891 13.25 12.64 15.20
N THR A 892 14.25 11.81 14.90
CA THR A 892 14.88 10.97 15.94
C THR A 892 15.75 11.78 16.91
N HIS A 893 16.21 12.98 16.54
CA HIS A 893 16.87 13.90 17.48
C HIS A 893 15.86 14.60 18.40
N THR A 894 14.76 15.13 17.85
CA THR A 894 13.70 15.78 18.64
C THR A 894 12.97 14.80 19.55
N LEU A 895 12.65 13.58 19.09
CA LEU A 895 12.13 12.50 19.95
C LEU A 895 13.12 12.10 21.05
N ARG A 896 14.43 12.17 20.80
CA ARG A 896 15.46 11.89 21.81
C ARG A 896 15.56 12.99 22.87
N ILE A 897 15.39 14.26 22.48
CA ILE A 897 15.28 15.40 23.41
C ILE A 897 14.00 15.27 24.24
N GLN A 898 12.84 15.03 23.61
CA GLN A 898 11.56 14.83 24.31
C GLN A 898 11.61 13.68 25.32
N ASN A 899 12.32 12.58 25.01
CA ASN A 899 12.54 11.49 25.97
C ASN A 899 13.43 11.93 27.15
N GLN A 900 14.41 12.80 26.94
CA GLN A 900 15.22 13.38 28.04
C GLN A 900 14.38 14.33 28.90
N ASP A 901 13.59 15.22 28.28
CA ASP A 901 12.68 16.13 29.00
C ASP A 901 11.64 15.36 29.82
N LEU A 902 11.05 14.29 29.27
CA LEU A 902 10.12 13.42 29.99
C LEU A 902 10.80 12.64 31.13
N GLN A 903 12.05 12.19 30.95
CA GLN A 903 12.83 11.61 32.06
C GLN A 903 13.15 12.64 33.15
N GLN A 904 13.44 13.89 32.77
CA GLN A 904 13.67 14.99 33.69
C GLN A 904 12.40 15.29 34.51
N GLN A 905 11.25 15.45 33.83
CA GLN A 905 9.94 15.66 34.45
C GLN A 905 9.53 14.50 35.37
N LEU A 906 9.82 13.24 35.00
CA LEU A 906 9.59 12.09 35.87
C LEU A 906 10.46 12.13 37.14
N SER A 907 11.70 12.63 37.04
CA SER A 907 12.57 12.81 38.21
C SER A 907 12.10 13.96 39.11
N ASP A 908 11.62 15.07 38.54
CA ASP A 908 11.02 16.18 39.29
C ASP A 908 9.71 15.75 39.98
N LEU A 909 8.87 14.96 39.29
CA LEU A 909 7.66 14.36 39.88
C LEU A 909 7.98 13.36 41.00
N GLN A 910 9.10 12.63 40.93
CA GLN A 910 9.57 11.81 42.06
C GLN A 910 10.00 12.67 43.26
N VAL A 911 10.70 13.79 43.03
CA VAL A 911 11.06 14.75 44.09
C VAL A 911 9.80 15.38 44.70
N GLN A 912 8.82 15.76 43.89
CA GLN A 912 7.53 16.27 44.36
C GLN A 912 6.74 15.22 45.15
N ASN A 913 6.73 13.95 44.73
CA ASN A 913 6.11 12.88 45.51
C ASN A 913 6.78 12.68 46.87
N LEU A 914 8.11 12.78 46.95
CA LEU A 914 8.84 12.77 48.23
C LEU A 914 8.54 14.00 49.10
N GLN A 915 8.31 15.16 48.49
CA GLN A 915 7.86 16.37 49.17
C GLN A 915 6.44 16.20 49.75
N VAL A 916 5.51 15.64 48.96
CA VAL A 916 4.13 15.33 49.37
C VAL A 916 4.10 14.27 50.48
N HIS A 917 4.95 13.23 50.42
CA HIS A 917 5.07 12.26 51.50
C HIS A 917 5.47 12.92 52.82
N LYS A 918 6.50 13.79 52.82
CA LYS A 918 6.89 14.54 54.02
C LYS A 918 5.77 15.44 54.55
N LEU A 919 5.08 16.17 53.67
CA LEU A 919 3.93 17.00 54.07
C LEU A 919 2.76 16.15 54.61
N THR A 920 2.62 14.90 54.16
CA THR A 920 1.63 13.94 54.68
C THR A 920 2.03 13.40 56.06
N GLU A 921 3.32 13.10 56.27
CA GLU A 921 3.88 12.76 57.59
C GLU A 921 3.72 13.94 58.58
N GLU A 922 4.04 15.16 58.16
CA GLU A 922 3.87 16.38 58.95
C GLU A 922 2.39 16.66 59.26
N GLN A 923 1.45 16.47 58.31
CA GLN A 923 0.02 16.53 58.61
C GLN A 923 -0.42 15.48 59.62
N GLN A 924 0.10 14.24 59.52
CA GLN A 924 -0.25 13.18 60.46
C GLN A 924 0.29 13.48 61.87
N ASP A 925 1.48 14.06 61.98
CA ASP A 925 2.10 14.46 63.26
C ASP A 925 1.47 15.73 63.86
N LEU A 926 0.94 16.63 63.04
CA LEU A 926 0.08 17.72 63.50
C LEU A 926 -1.30 17.21 63.96
N LYS A 927 -1.83 16.18 63.31
CA LYS A 927 -3.13 15.56 63.63
C LYS A 927 -3.09 14.77 64.94
N THR A 928 -2.00 14.06 65.26
CA THR A 928 -1.82 13.45 66.58
C THR A 928 -1.76 14.51 67.68
N ARG A 929 -0.96 15.57 67.50
CA ARG A 929 -0.87 16.69 68.45
C ARG A 929 -2.21 17.43 68.62
N LEU A 930 -3.01 17.58 67.58
CA LEU A 930 -4.35 18.15 67.67
C LEU A 930 -5.26 17.29 68.55
N ASN A 931 -5.26 15.97 68.36
CA ASN A 931 -6.03 15.04 69.20
C ASN A 931 -5.60 15.10 70.68
N GLU A 932 -4.30 15.26 70.96
CA GLU A 932 -3.77 15.44 72.32
C GLU A 932 -4.26 16.75 72.96
N VAL A 933 -4.27 17.86 72.19
CA VAL A 933 -4.79 19.15 72.64
C VAL A 933 -6.32 19.10 72.85
N GLU A 934 -7.07 18.37 72.02
CA GLU A 934 -8.51 18.16 72.23
C GLU A 934 -8.81 17.27 73.45
N ALA A 935 -7.98 16.25 73.72
CA ALA A 935 -8.05 15.47 74.95
C ALA A 935 -7.78 16.34 76.19
N ALA A 936 -6.76 17.21 76.15
CA ALA A 936 -6.48 18.16 77.22
C ALA A 936 -7.61 19.19 77.40
N ARG A 937 -8.16 19.73 76.30
CA ARG A 937 -9.30 20.67 76.31
C ARG A 937 -10.55 20.03 76.91
N THR A 938 -10.89 18.81 76.51
CA THR A 938 -12.06 18.09 77.07
C THR A 938 -11.83 17.72 78.53
N GLN A 939 -10.61 17.39 78.96
CA GLN A 939 -10.28 17.20 80.37
C GLN A 939 -10.44 18.50 81.18
N ALA A 940 -10.03 19.66 80.65
CA ALA A 940 -10.23 20.97 81.26
C ALA A 940 -11.72 21.37 81.31
N GLN A 941 -12.47 21.17 80.23
CA GLN A 941 -13.92 21.43 80.19
C GLN A 941 -14.66 20.62 81.27
N ASN A 942 -14.28 19.35 81.46
CA ASN A 942 -14.82 18.49 82.52
C ASN A 942 -14.43 18.92 83.95
N GLN A 943 -13.44 19.81 84.12
CA GLN A 943 -13.15 20.45 85.41
C GLN A 943 -13.98 21.73 85.60
N VAL A 944 -14.15 22.54 84.55
CA VAL A 944 -15.01 23.74 84.56
C VAL A 944 -16.47 23.37 84.88
N VAL A 945 -17.04 22.37 84.19
CA VAL A 945 -18.42 21.90 84.45
C VAL A 945 -18.62 21.40 85.89
N ARG A 946 -17.57 20.89 86.55
CA ARG A 946 -17.61 20.50 87.98
C ARG A 946 -17.57 21.72 88.91
N ALA A 947 -16.91 22.81 88.51
CA ALA A 947 -16.93 24.07 89.24
C ALA A 947 -18.28 24.79 89.07
N ASP A 948 -18.84 24.81 87.87
CA ASP A 948 -20.16 25.41 87.59
C ASP A 948 -21.28 24.66 88.33
N ALA A 949 -21.21 23.32 88.41
CA ALA A 949 -22.12 22.52 89.22
C ALA A 949 -22.05 22.90 90.72
N ALA A 950 -20.87 23.23 91.24
CA ALA A 950 -20.70 23.70 92.61
C ALA A 950 -21.23 25.13 92.82
N LEU A 951 -21.01 26.03 91.85
CA LEU A 951 -21.55 27.40 91.86
C LEU A 951 -23.08 27.42 91.78
N SER A 952 -23.68 26.58 90.95
CA SER A 952 -25.14 26.45 90.81
C SER A 952 -25.82 26.05 92.13
N VAL A 953 -25.21 25.14 92.90
CA VAL A 953 -25.68 24.75 94.25
C VAL A 953 -25.66 25.93 95.24
N VAL A 954 -24.69 26.85 95.12
CA VAL A 954 -24.62 28.07 95.96
C VAL A 954 -25.64 29.12 95.49
N GLN A 955 -25.77 29.35 94.18
CA GLN A 955 -26.76 30.28 93.62
C GLN A 955 -28.20 29.86 93.95
N ALA A 956 -28.50 28.55 93.92
CA ALA A 956 -29.79 28.00 94.32
C ALA A 956 -30.13 28.19 95.82
N GLN A 957 -29.12 28.37 96.68
CA GLN A 957 -29.32 28.71 98.09
C GLN A 957 -29.60 30.21 98.27
N HIS A 958 -28.93 31.07 97.49
CA HIS A 958 -29.12 32.52 97.57
C HIS A 958 -30.44 33.00 96.94
N LEU A 959 -30.90 32.36 95.86
CA LEU A 959 -32.19 32.70 95.22
C LEU A 959 -33.39 32.53 96.17
N ARG A 960 -33.32 31.58 97.10
CA ARG A 960 -34.38 31.36 98.10
C ARG A 960 -34.48 32.49 99.14
N GLN A 961 -33.39 33.20 99.40
CA GLN A 961 -33.36 34.33 100.34
C GLN A 961 -33.91 35.62 99.69
N LEU A 962 -33.81 35.76 98.37
CA LEU A 962 -34.36 36.90 97.63
C LEU A 962 -35.89 36.85 97.46
N GLN A 963 -36.49 35.66 97.50
CA GLN A 963 -37.95 35.50 97.31
C GLN A 963 -38.81 35.97 98.51
N GLU A 964 -38.23 36.13 99.70
CA GLU A 964 -38.97 36.61 100.89
C GLU A 964 -39.12 38.15 100.94
N VAL A 965 -38.35 38.90 100.13
CA VAL A 965 -38.30 40.38 100.19
C VAL A 965 -39.17 41.05 99.11
N GLN A 966 -39.50 40.36 98.01
CA GLN A 966 -40.27 40.93 96.89
C GLN A 966 -41.81 40.91 97.09
N GLN A 967 -42.28 41.19 98.31
CA GLN A 967 -43.71 41.47 98.60
C GLN A 967 -43.91 42.89 99.14
N GLN A 968 -43.53 43.91 98.34
CA GLN A 968 -44.06 45.27 98.53
C GLN A 968 -43.92 46.16 97.28
N THR A 969 -44.97 46.98 97.08
CA THR A 969 -45.09 48.05 96.06
C THR A 969 -45.07 47.65 94.57
N GLY A 970 -45.71 48.47 93.75
CA GLY A 970 -45.85 48.33 92.30
C GLY A 970 -46.52 49.55 91.68
N CYS A 971 -47.01 49.42 90.43
CA CYS A 971 -47.55 50.46 89.54
C CYS A 971 -46.46 51.37 88.90
N GLY A 972 -46.56 51.63 87.58
CA GLY A 972 -45.68 52.65 86.97
C GLY A 972 -45.72 52.87 85.45
N PHE A 973 -45.88 51.84 84.61
CA PHE A 973 -45.58 51.99 83.16
C PHE A 973 -46.73 51.56 82.23
N LYS A 974 -47.10 52.44 81.30
CA LYS A 974 -48.04 52.17 80.20
C LYS A 974 -47.69 52.88 78.88
N GLU A 975 -47.17 54.10 78.93
CA GLU A 975 -46.92 54.90 77.72
C GLU A 975 -45.69 54.43 76.92
N GLU A 976 -44.66 53.90 77.59
CA GLU A 976 -43.49 53.28 76.93
C GLU A 976 -43.86 52.02 76.12
N VAL A 977 -44.89 51.28 76.54
CA VAL A 977 -45.34 50.05 75.87
C VAL A 977 -45.94 50.36 74.51
N GLU A 978 -46.75 51.41 74.40
CA GLU A 978 -47.40 51.80 73.15
C GLU A 978 -46.39 52.32 72.11
N LEU A 979 -45.33 53.01 72.56
CA LEU A 979 -44.24 53.47 71.67
C LEU A 979 -43.42 52.31 71.10
N LEU A 980 -43.03 51.34 71.94
CA LEU A 980 -42.33 50.12 71.50
C LEU A 980 -43.20 49.27 70.57
N GLN A 981 -44.51 49.22 70.82
CA GLN A 981 -45.44 48.46 69.99
C GLN A 981 -45.65 49.08 68.60
N ALA A 982 -45.53 50.41 68.46
CA ALA A 982 -45.50 51.08 67.15
C ALA A 982 -44.21 50.75 66.38
N GLN A 983 -43.04 50.82 67.03
CA GLN A 983 -41.74 50.52 66.41
C GLN A 983 -41.67 49.07 65.91
N LEU A 984 -42.20 48.12 66.69
CA LEU A 984 -42.24 46.69 66.31
C LEU A 984 -43.06 46.46 65.02
N VAL A 985 -44.17 47.17 64.82
CA VAL A 985 -45.00 47.04 63.61
C VAL A 985 -44.31 47.63 62.37
N GLU A 986 -43.52 48.70 62.53
CA GLU A 986 -42.79 49.27 61.38
C GLU A 986 -41.58 48.40 60.97
N GLU A 987 -40.86 47.81 61.93
CA GLU A 987 -39.82 46.82 61.61
C GLU A 987 -40.40 45.51 61.03
N GLN A 988 -41.57 45.06 61.49
CA GLN A 988 -42.28 43.94 60.84
C GLN A 988 -42.63 44.25 59.38
N ARG A 989 -43.01 45.49 59.06
CA ARG A 989 -43.27 45.93 57.68
C ARG A 989 -41.99 45.92 56.83
N ARG A 990 -40.86 46.40 57.37
CA ARG A 990 -39.55 46.38 56.68
C ARG A 990 -39.09 44.94 56.43
N SER A 991 -39.23 44.06 57.42
CA SER A 991 -38.93 42.63 57.30
C SER A 991 -39.75 41.96 56.20
N GLN A 992 -41.06 42.24 56.09
CA GLN A 992 -41.90 41.72 55.00
C GLN A 992 -41.44 42.18 53.61
N GLN A 993 -41.04 43.44 53.46
CA GLN A 993 -40.52 43.96 52.17
C GLN A 993 -39.15 43.33 51.80
N LEU A 994 -38.32 43.00 52.79
CA LEU A 994 -37.08 42.24 52.60
C LEU A 994 -37.37 40.76 52.25
N GLU A 995 -38.37 40.12 52.85
CA GLU A 995 -38.80 38.76 52.45
C GLU A 995 -39.39 38.71 51.03
N GLU A 996 -40.16 39.72 50.61
CA GLU A 996 -40.72 39.78 49.25
C GLU A 996 -39.64 40.00 48.19
N THR A 997 -38.66 40.87 48.46
CA THR A 997 -37.53 41.08 47.54
C THR A 997 -36.59 39.87 47.48
N LEU A 998 -36.30 39.21 48.61
CA LEU A 998 -35.57 37.94 48.63
C LEU A 998 -36.34 36.81 47.91
N ARG A 999 -37.68 36.74 48.03
CA ARG A 999 -38.52 35.81 47.26
C ARG A 999 -38.42 36.06 45.76
N LEU A 1000 -38.49 37.31 45.32
CA LEU A 1000 -38.37 37.66 43.90
C LEU A 1000 -36.98 37.31 43.36
N GLN A 1001 -35.91 37.57 44.12
CA GLN A 1001 -34.55 37.20 43.76
C GLN A 1001 -34.36 35.67 43.70
N ALA A 1002 -34.92 34.92 44.65
CA ALA A 1002 -34.92 33.46 44.64
C ALA A 1002 -35.74 32.88 43.48
N GLN A 1003 -36.85 33.53 43.10
CA GLN A 1003 -37.65 33.13 41.94
C GLN A 1003 -36.91 33.41 40.62
N GLN A 1004 -36.21 34.54 40.52
CA GLN A 1004 -35.37 34.88 39.37
C GLN A 1004 -34.19 33.91 39.23
N SER A 1005 -33.47 33.58 40.31
CA SER A 1005 -32.39 32.60 40.26
C SER A 1005 -32.91 31.18 39.94
N SER A 1006 -34.06 30.77 40.50
CA SER A 1006 -34.66 29.47 40.17
C SER A 1006 -35.05 29.33 38.69
N SER A 1007 -35.56 30.41 38.07
CA SER A 1007 -35.88 30.40 36.63
C SER A 1007 -34.63 30.44 35.76
N GLN A 1008 -33.56 31.14 36.15
CA GLN A 1008 -32.26 31.05 35.47
C GLN A 1008 -31.64 29.64 35.57
N ILE A 1009 -31.72 28.99 36.73
CA ILE A 1009 -31.27 27.60 36.93
C ILE A 1009 -32.07 26.65 36.04
N SER A 1010 -33.40 26.78 36.02
CA SER A 1010 -34.28 25.98 35.14
C SER A 1010 -33.92 26.16 33.67
N ILE A 1011 -33.74 27.40 33.18
CA ILE A 1011 -33.31 27.67 31.79
C ILE A 1011 -31.93 27.05 31.49
N LYS A 1012 -31.02 27.02 32.46
CA LYS A 1012 -29.70 26.37 32.31
C LYS A 1012 -29.81 24.85 32.28
N GLN A 1013 -30.66 24.25 33.11
CA GLN A 1013 -30.96 22.81 33.04
C GLN A 1013 -31.57 22.44 31.68
N ASP A 1014 -32.56 23.21 31.20
CA ASP A 1014 -33.16 23.07 29.87
C ASP A 1014 -32.13 23.15 28.73
N GLN A 1015 -31.08 23.97 28.89
CA GLN A 1015 -29.96 24.08 27.94
C GLN A 1015 -29.04 22.85 28.00
N TYR A 1016 -28.70 22.37 29.21
CA TYR A 1016 -27.89 21.16 29.38
C TYR A 1016 -28.61 19.89 28.89
N GLU A 1017 -29.90 19.71 29.17
CA GLU A 1017 -30.68 18.57 28.68
C GLU A 1017 -30.74 18.52 27.15
N LYS A 1018 -30.92 19.67 26.49
CA LYS A 1018 -30.88 19.77 25.02
C LYS A 1018 -29.50 19.48 24.44
N ALA A 1019 -28.44 19.93 25.11
CA ALA A 1019 -27.05 19.62 24.72
C ALA A 1019 -26.75 18.11 24.87
N MET A 1020 -27.16 17.51 25.98
CA MET A 1020 -26.99 16.07 26.22
C MET A 1020 -27.77 15.22 25.21
N ALA A 1021 -29.03 15.57 24.92
CA ALA A 1021 -29.83 14.90 23.90
C ALA A 1021 -29.19 14.99 22.50
N ALA A 1022 -28.63 16.15 22.12
CA ALA A 1022 -27.93 16.33 20.85
C ALA A 1022 -26.61 15.55 20.78
N LEU A 1023 -25.87 15.44 21.88
CA LEU A 1023 -24.67 14.59 21.99
C LEU A 1023 -25.03 13.10 21.90
N GLN A 1024 -26.12 12.68 22.56
CA GLN A 1024 -26.61 11.30 22.54
C GLN A 1024 -27.06 10.90 21.13
N GLN A 1025 -27.82 11.75 20.44
CA GLN A 1025 -28.19 11.55 19.03
C GLN A 1025 -26.95 11.47 18.12
N ARG A 1026 -25.94 12.34 18.32
CA ARG A 1026 -24.65 12.24 17.60
C ARG A 1026 -23.92 10.92 17.87
N SER A 1027 -24.00 10.37 19.08
CA SER A 1027 -23.43 9.07 19.42
C SER A 1027 -24.14 7.93 18.66
N GLU A 1028 -25.48 7.96 18.60
CA GLU A 1028 -26.28 6.97 17.85
C GLU A 1028 -26.02 7.05 16.33
N ASP A 1029 -25.90 8.26 15.78
CA ASP A 1029 -25.48 8.50 14.39
C ASP A 1029 -24.08 7.96 14.09
N LEU A 1030 -23.12 8.12 15.01
CA LEU A 1030 -21.77 7.59 14.86
C LEU A 1030 -21.76 6.06 15.00
N GLU A 1031 -22.52 5.50 15.93
CA GLU A 1031 -22.68 4.04 16.07
C GLU A 1031 -23.29 3.40 14.82
N THR A 1032 -24.33 4.00 14.23
CA THR A 1032 -24.96 3.47 13.02
C THR A 1032 -24.02 3.56 11.80
N LYS A 1033 -23.30 4.67 11.63
CA LYS A 1033 -22.23 4.81 10.61
C LYS A 1033 -21.11 3.78 10.81
N LEU A 1034 -20.68 3.55 12.05
CA LEU A 1034 -19.65 2.56 12.39
C LEU A 1034 -20.13 1.11 12.14
N LYS A 1035 -21.39 0.79 12.46
CA LYS A 1035 -22.03 -0.50 12.12
C LYS A 1035 -22.10 -0.71 10.61
N ALA A 1036 -22.45 0.32 9.83
CA ALA A 1036 -22.45 0.26 8.37
C ALA A 1036 -21.04 0.06 7.78
N LEU A 1037 -20.04 0.80 8.27
CA LEU A 1037 -18.63 0.63 7.85
C LEU A 1037 -18.10 -0.77 8.18
N ARG A 1038 -18.46 -1.34 9.34
CA ARG A 1038 -18.11 -2.74 9.69
C ARG A 1038 -18.70 -3.74 8.69
N LEU A 1039 -19.94 -3.58 8.26
CA LEU A 1039 -20.56 -4.44 7.24
C LEU A 1039 -19.84 -4.34 5.89
N VAL A 1040 -19.56 -3.12 5.41
CA VAL A 1040 -18.82 -2.92 4.15
C VAL A 1040 -17.41 -3.51 4.23
N LEU A 1041 -16.70 -3.35 5.36
CA LEU A 1041 -15.40 -3.97 5.58
C LEU A 1041 -15.49 -5.50 5.60
N GLN A 1042 -16.53 -6.08 6.21
CA GLN A 1042 -16.77 -7.53 6.22
C GLN A 1042 -17.05 -8.07 4.81
N GLU A 1043 -17.83 -7.36 3.99
CA GLU A 1043 -18.03 -7.69 2.57
C GLU A 1043 -16.73 -7.61 1.76
N LYS A 1044 -15.89 -6.58 2.00
CA LYS A 1044 -14.59 -6.44 1.32
C LYS A 1044 -13.62 -7.54 1.70
N VAL A 1045 -13.56 -7.92 2.99
CA VAL A 1045 -12.79 -9.08 3.46
C VAL A 1045 -13.29 -10.38 2.81
N GLN A 1046 -14.60 -10.55 2.63
CA GLN A 1046 -15.16 -11.72 1.95
C GLN A 1046 -14.84 -11.73 0.45
N GLN A 1047 -14.93 -10.58 -0.25
CA GLN A 1047 -14.53 -10.42 -1.65
C GLN A 1047 -13.04 -10.77 -1.84
N LEU A 1048 -12.16 -10.34 -0.94
CA LEU A 1048 -10.73 -10.68 -0.96
C LEU A 1048 -10.48 -12.18 -0.70
N LYS A 1049 -11.17 -12.80 0.27
CA LYS A 1049 -11.10 -14.25 0.51
C LYS A 1049 -11.49 -15.05 -0.74
N GLU A 1050 -12.56 -14.65 -1.42
CA GLU A 1050 -12.96 -15.28 -2.68
C GLU A 1050 -11.94 -15.08 -3.81
N GLN A 1051 -11.33 -13.90 -3.93
CA GLN A 1051 -10.27 -13.67 -4.90
C GLN A 1051 -9.04 -14.52 -4.61
N LEU A 1052 -8.64 -14.69 -3.35
CA LEU A 1052 -7.55 -15.59 -2.95
C LEU A 1052 -7.85 -17.05 -3.32
N VAL A 1053 -9.08 -17.54 -3.08
CA VAL A 1053 -9.50 -18.90 -3.51
C VAL A 1053 -9.51 -19.04 -5.03
N LYS A 1054 -9.96 -18.00 -5.76
CA LYS A 1054 -9.92 -17.97 -7.24
C LYS A 1054 -8.49 -17.93 -7.77
N ASN A 1055 -7.56 -17.24 -7.09
CA ASN A 1055 -6.15 -17.18 -7.46
C ASN A 1055 -5.42 -18.49 -7.16
N ALA A 1056 -5.64 -19.11 -6.00
CA ALA A 1056 -5.08 -20.43 -5.67
C ALA A 1056 -5.48 -21.50 -6.69
N LYS A 1057 -6.75 -21.48 -7.16
CA LYS A 1057 -7.21 -22.36 -8.25
C LYS A 1057 -6.53 -22.09 -9.59
N ARG A 1058 -6.25 -20.82 -9.94
CA ARG A 1058 -5.48 -20.46 -11.14
C ARG A 1058 -4.02 -20.90 -11.03
N SER A 1059 -3.40 -20.73 -9.86
CA SER A 1059 -2.03 -21.17 -9.59
C SER A 1059 -1.88 -22.69 -9.68
N ALA A 1060 -2.84 -23.46 -9.18
CA ALA A 1060 -2.87 -24.92 -9.35
C ALA A 1060 -2.97 -25.32 -10.84
N LEU A 1061 -3.94 -24.76 -11.58
CA LEU A 1061 -4.07 -25.03 -13.02
C LEU A 1061 -2.83 -24.63 -13.84
N LEU A 1062 -2.16 -23.55 -13.45
CA LEU A 1062 -0.89 -23.13 -14.06
C LEU A 1062 0.24 -24.12 -13.75
N GLN A 1063 0.31 -24.64 -12.52
CA GLN A 1063 1.25 -25.68 -12.12
C GLN A 1063 1.00 -26.99 -12.91
N ASP A 1064 -0.26 -27.41 -13.06
CA ASP A 1064 -0.64 -28.59 -13.85
C ASP A 1064 -0.16 -28.45 -15.31
N VAL A 1065 -0.38 -27.28 -15.93
CA VAL A 1065 0.09 -26.97 -17.30
C VAL A 1065 1.62 -26.92 -17.40
N TYR A 1066 2.33 -26.46 -16.36
CA TYR A 1066 3.80 -26.55 -16.33
C TYR A 1066 4.30 -28.00 -16.20
N VAL A 1067 3.60 -28.86 -15.44
CA VAL A 1067 3.91 -30.30 -15.36
C VAL A 1067 3.67 -30.95 -16.73
N GLU A 1068 2.52 -30.74 -17.36
CA GLU A 1068 2.19 -31.27 -18.69
C GLU A 1068 3.20 -30.82 -19.76
N ASN A 1069 3.57 -29.53 -19.80
CA ASN A 1069 4.63 -29.03 -20.67
C ASN A 1069 5.99 -29.70 -20.39
N SER A 1070 6.32 -29.98 -19.12
CA SER A 1070 7.55 -30.71 -18.78
C SER A 1070 7.53 -32.16 -19.28
N GLU A 1071 6.35 -32.79 -19.34
CA GLU A 1071 6.18 -34.16 -19.84
C GLU A 1071 6.19 -34.21 -21.38
N LEU A 1072 5.57 -33.22 -22.04
CA LEU A 1072 5.68 -33.02 -23.48
C LEU A 1072 7.12 -32.76 -23.91
N MET A 1073 7.90 -31.95 -23.17
CA MET A 1073 9.32 -31.74 -23.45
C MET A 1073 10.16 -33.01 -23.28
N LYS A 1074 9.89 -33.84 -22.26
CA LYS A 1074 10.54 -35.16 -22.09
C LYS A 1074 10.17 -36.10 -23.24
N ALA A 1075 8.90 -36.12 -23.67
CA ALA A 1075 8.45 -36.91 -24.80
C ALA A 1075 9.13 -36.48 -26.12
N LEU A 1076 9.22 -35.16 -26.36
CA LEU A 1076 9.91 -34.57 -27.52
C LEU A 1076 11.41 -34.96 -27.53
N GLN A 1077 12.09 -34.84 -26.39
CA GLN A 1077 13.50 -35.24 -26.26
C GLN A 1077 13.69 -36.74 -26.58
N ILE A 1078 12.75 -37.59 -26.16
CA ILE A 1078 12.76 -39.02 -26.47
C ILE A 1078 12.50 -39.27 -27.98
N THR A 1079 11.62 -38.51 -28.63
CA THR A 1079 11.43 -38.62 -30.09
C THR A 1079 12.64 -38.13 -30.88
N GLU A 1080 13.28 -37.02 -30.47
CA GLU A 1080 14.55 -36.57 -31.05
C GLU A 1080 15.66 -37.61 -30.92
N GLN A 1081 15.83 -38.23 -29.75
CA GLN A 1081 16.85 -39.27 -29.56
C GLN A 1081 16.59 -40.49 -30.44
N ARG A 1082 15.31 -40.85 -30.65
CA ARG A 1082 14.92 -41.92 -31.58
C ARG A 1082 15.18 -41.54 -33.04
N GLN A 1083 14.88 -40.30 -33.44
CA GLN A 1083 15.20 -39.77 -34.76
C GLN A 1083 16.71 -39.78 -35.02
N LYS A 1084 17.51 -39.20 -34.12
CA LYS A 1084 18.99 -39.17 -34.20
C LYS A 1084 19.62 -40.58 -34.21
N HIS A 1085 18.93 -41.58 -33.67
CA HIS A 1085 19.33 -42.99 -33.77
C HIS A 1085 18.88 -43.66 -35.08
N ALA A 1086 17.74 -43.26 -35.66
CA ALA A 1086 17.29 -43.71 -36.97
C ALA A 1086 18.15 -43.11 -38.10
N GLU A 1087 18.49 -41.82 -38.02
CA GLU A 1087 19.41 -41.11 -38.93
C GLU A 1087 20.78 -41.79 -38.95
N LYS A 1088 21.37 -42.08 -37.78
CA LYS A 1088 22.63 -42.83 -37.67
C LYS A 1088 22.54 -44.25 -38.26
N LYS A 1089 21.36 -44.88 -38.21
CA LYS A 1089 21.13 -46.18 -38.88
C LYS A 1089 20.98 -46.05 -40.39
N SER A 1090 20.34 -45.00 -40.88
CA SER A 1090 20.28 -44.69 -42.32
C SER A 1090 21.68 -44.48 -42.86
N PHE A 1091 22.47 -43.60 -42.23
CA PHE A 1091 23.87 -43.36 -42.58
C PHE A 1091 24.72 -44.64 -42.58
N GLN A 1092 24.60 -45.50 -41.55
CA GLN A 1092 25.30 -46.79 -41.52
C GLN A 1092 24.82 -47.80 -42.57
N LEU A 1093 23.59 -47.66 -43.08
CA LEU A 1093 23.09 -48.47 -44.20
C LEU A 1093 23.58 -47.88 -45.53
N GLU A 1094 23.62 -46.57 -45.68
CA GLU A 1094 24.19 -45.84 -46.82
C GLU A 1094 25.69 -46.13 -46.96
N GLU A 1095 26.47 -46.10 -45.87
CA GLU A 1095 27.88 -46.52 -45.84
C GLU A 1095 28.05 -47.98 -46.27
N LYS A 1096 27.19 -48.89 -45.79
CA LYS A 1096 27.23 -50.31 -46.20
C LYS A 1096 26.85 -50.51 -47.65
N VAL A 1097 25.86 -49.77 -48.15
CA VAL A 1097 25.46 -49.77 -49.55
C VAL A 1097 26.59 -49.20 -50.42
N ALA A 1098 27.27 -48.14 -49.99
CA ALA A 1098 28.44 -47.59 -50.68
C ALA A 1098 29.62 -48.59 -50.69
N ALA A 1099 29.93 -49.23 -49.56
CA ALA A 1099 30.96 -50.26 -49.46
C ALA A 1099 30.63 -51.49 -50.33
N LEU A 1100 29.38 -51.92 -50.38
CA LEU A 1100 28.92 -52.98 -51.29
C LEU A 1100 29.02 -52.56 -52.77
N HIS A 1101 28.73 -51.31 -53.11
CA HIS A 1101 28.95 -50.78 -54.47
C HIS A 1101 30.43 -50.69 -54.84
N THR A 1102 31.33 -50.44 -53.88
CA THR A 1102 32.78 -50.47 -54.10
C THR A 1102 33.27 -51.90 -54.30
N LEU A 1103 32.89 -52.83 -53.43
CA LEU A 1103 33.22 -54.26 -53.56
C LEU A 1103 32.65 -54.87 -54.86
N LEU A 1104 31.43 -54.50 -55.27
CA LEU A 1104 30.88 -54.88 -56.58
C LEU A 1104 31.73 -54.32 -57.72
N ARG A 1105 32.24 -53.07 -57.61
CA ARG A 1105 33.14 -52.48 -58.61
C ARG A 1105 34.47 -53.23 -58.68
N GLU A 1106 35.06 -53.56 -57.53
CA GLU A 1106 36.33 -54.31 -57.42
C GLU A 1106 36.19 -55.74 -57.92
N VAL A 1107 35.09 -56.43 -57.61
CA VAL A 1107 34.79 -57.76 -58.15
C VAL A 1107 34.58 -57.69 -59.67
N VAL A 1108 33.82 -56.72 -60.17
CA VAL A 1108 33.60 -56.54 -61.61
C VAL A 1108 34.91 -56.24 -62.33
N THR A 1109 35.76 -55.34 -61.83
CA THR A 1109 37.06 -55.06 -62.46
C THR A 1109 38.05 -56.21 -62.33
N ALA A 1110 38.00 -57.01 -61.26
CA ALA A 1110 38.79 -58.24 -61.15
C ALA A 1110 38.32 -59.31 -62.16
N SER A 1111 37.02 -59.49 -62.36
CA SER A 1111 36.46 -60.41 -63.36
C SER A 1111 36.63 -59.94 -64.81
N LEU A 1112 36.95 -58.66 -65.02
CA LEU A 1112 37.34 -58.09 -66.32
C LEU A 1112 38.86 -58.12 -66.56
N ALA A 1113 39.64 -58.66 -65.61
CA ALA A 1113 41.10 -58.77 -65.66
C ALA A 1113 41.59 -60.23 -65.74
N THR A 1114 40.69 -61.17 -65.98
CA THR A 1114 40.93 -62.62 -66.16
C THR A 1114 40.39 -63.10 -67.49
#